data_AF-A0A6L7MQX2-F1
#
_entry.id   AF-A0A6L7MQX2-F1
#
_cell.length_a   1.000
_cell.length_b   1.000
_cell.length_c   1.000
_cell.angle_alpha   90.00
_cell.angle_beta   90.00
_cell.angle_gamma   90.00
#
_symmetry.space_group_name_H-M   'P 1'
#
loop_
_entity.id
_entity.type
_entity.pdbx_description
1 polymer ?
#
loop_
_entity_poly.entity_id
_entity_poly.type
_entity_poly.pdbx_seq_one_letter_code
_entity_poly.pdbx_strand_id
1 'polypeptide(L)'
;MSKMAKVGVDSMKDRMSKAGNRGSVWRRWEPHIHTPGTVLEDRYPKDNAWELYLDALEAASPPIRAIGVTDYCITRSYERMREEKAKGRLKECEVLFPNVELRLKIGTVKGNFVNIHLLVSPEDAKHVEELNRFLGRLSFSAFGDEFTCTPSDLARLGRRVGGEGLDEEAALKQGVLQFKVSLDNLVDTFRSIEWAQENIVIAVAGTADGSSGVRDAADATVRQEIDKASHAVFASSLKQRDYWLGHGVASVAELQERYGGPKPCIWGSDAHDLERVGKPAEERFCWLKGLAAFDTLRQACRVPERAYVGPAPPSWTAGSQVIDQVRIENAPWIKTPVLDLNSGLTAVIGGRGSGKTALVDAIAAGCGSYVGSKENPSFLARAKEHLSGSQVIVSWSSGEEPPARALDAPGDSSSDAYPRARYLSQQFVEELCSIEGMPRLIEEIERVIFEAHPSLEREGAFDFGELLDRRAGGHRDARSLEEAALVNISDQIGVEMEKVREVRELQAKIDEKEKLVARYEQDRKALLPKGDKKTREWHQELVVAADKVRGYLRTLGNRRASIVRVENEIRDLRQNRAPEGLRAMRERYRNLGFNEAEWERFLLVFKGDVDGAVTAKSEEVEKSTTAWKGRKPSAALDASGAFLAKGADLARTPLAVLEAEIERVEKLVAADRESARKVAAVSKRIAEEGNAVASLKERLVDCKGARGRAESLVAERKEGYIRVFDALLAEEGVLNELYAPLVRRLTEAGGTLGKLSFSVTRVADVRTWAKQGEDELFDLRGGPFRGIGSLEREANEMLRDAWRTGDSKAVSEAMATFRGKHEAALLEKAPYPRSDHNKPRCETTGGSVTAERIGNTG
;
A
#
# COMPACT_ATOMS: atom_id res chain seq x y z
N MET A 1 -26.55 -2.38 43.47
CA MET A 1 -26.31 -1.96 42.06
C MET A 1 -27.51 -1.25 41.41
N SER A 2 -28.73 -1.78 41.42
CA SER A 2 -29.88 -1.19 40.68
C SER A 2 -30.41 0.17 41.22
N LYS A 3 -30.37 0.41 42.54
CA LYS A 3 -30.80 1.70 43.15
C LYS A 3 -29.79 2.85 42.97
N MET A 4 -28.49 2.57 43.12
CA MET A 4 -27.40 3.54 42.91
C MET A 4 -27.32 4.04 41.45
N ALA A 5 -27.54 3.14 40.48
CA ALA A 5 -27.57 3.54 39.07
C ALA A 5 -28.74 4.49 38.74
N LYS A 6 -29.88 4.35 39.42
CA LYS A 6 -31.09 5.15 39.15
C LYS A 6 -30.98 6.57 39.71
N VAL A 7 -30.46 6.73 40.93
CA VAL A 7 -30.23 8.04 41.55
C VAL A 7 -29.12 8.83 40.82
N GLY A 8 -28.06 8.13 40.36
CA GLY A 8 -27.01 8.74 39.54
C GLY A 8 -27.52 9.27 38.19
N VAL A 9 -28.41 8.55 37.52
CA VAL A 9 -28.97 8.96 36.22
C VAL A 9 -29.88 10.19 36.33
N ASP A 10 -30.69 10.30 37.39
CA ASP A 10 -31.59 11.44 37.56
C ASP A 10 -30.84 12.71 38.01
N SER A 11 -29.81 12.57 38.88
CA SER A 11 -28.89 13.68 39.18
C SER A 11 -28.06 14.12 37.97
N MET A 12 -27.72 13.20 37.07
CA MET A 12 -26.93 13.49 35.87
C MET A 12 -27.79 14.20 34.82
N LYS A 13 -29.07 13.85 34.68
CA LYS A 13 -30.04 14.58 33.84
C LYS A 13 -30.25 16.02 34.30
N ASP A 14 -30.35 16.25 35.61
CA ASP A 14 -30.58 17.60 36.17
C ASP A 14 -29.30 18.48 36.14
N ARG A 15 -28.11 17.85 36.06
CA ARG A 15 -26.84 18.55 35.80
C ARG A 15 -26.60 18.80 34.31
N MET A 16 -27.03 17.90 33.43
CA MET A 16 -27.00 18.08 31.97
C MET A 16 -28.03 19.08 31.46
N SER A 17 -29.08 19.39 32.24
CA SER A 17 -30.02 20.48 31.91
C SER A 17 -29.45 21.86 32.24
N LYS A 18 -28.45 21.94 33.16
CA LYS A 18 -27.77 23.17 33.58
C LYS A 18 -26.41 23.39 32.90
N ALA A 19 -25.67 22.33 32.58
CA ALA A 19 -24.48 22.37 31.74
C ALA A 19 -24.89 22.31 30.27
N GLY A 20 -24.19 23.01 29.36
CA GLY A 20 -24.47 22.96 27.93
C GLY A 20 -24.58 21.52 27.39
N ASN A 21 -25.30 21.32 26.29
CA ASN A 21 -25.53 20.01 25.64
C ASN A 21 -24.25 19.32 25.09
N ARG A 22 -23.06 19.86 25.37
CA ARG A 22 -21.75 19.34 24.97
C ARG A 22 -21.22 18.32 25.98
N GLY A 23 -20.61 17.24 25.47
CA GLY A 23 -20.03 16.16 26.28
C GLY A 23 -18.77 16.54 27.08
N SER A 24 -17.89 15.55 27.32
CA SER A 24 -16.66 15.76 28.10
C SER A 24 -15.66 16.65 27.34
N VAL A 25 -15.41 17.84 27.88
CA VAL A 25 -14.39 18.79 27.38
C VAL A 25 -13.32 19.05 28.44
N TRP A 26 -12.16 19.52 28.01
CA TRP A 26 -11.11 19.98 28.91
C TRP A 26 -11.55 21.28 29.58
N ARG A 27 -11.53 21.31 30.91
CA ARG A 27 -11.83 22.51 31.71
C ARG A 27 -10.65 22.80 32.62
N ARG A 28 -10.36 24.08 32.83
CA ARG A 28 -9.34 24.51 33.77
C ARG A 28 -9.87 24.39 35.20
N TRP A 29 -9.09 23.74 36.05
CA TRP A 29 -9.33 23.55 37.47
C TRP A 29 -8.21 24.21 38.28
N GLU A 30 -8.55 24.67 39.48
CA GLU A 30 -7.63 25.19 40.50
C GLU A 30 -7.83 24.39 41.79
N PRO A 31 -7.34 23.14 41.87
CA PRO A 31 -7.58 22.22 43.00
C PRO A 31 -6.76 22.54 44.26
N HIS A 32 -5.79 23.45 44.19
CA HIS A 32 -4.90 23.77 45.31
C HIS A 32 -4.60 25.27 45.36
N ILE A 33 -5.39 25.98 46.16
CA ILE A 33 -5.23 27.42 46.40
C ILE A 33 -5.65 27.77 47.83
N HIS A 34 -4.85 28.57 48.54
CA HIS A 34 -5.24 29.11 49.85
C HIS A 34 -5.93 30.47 49.69
N THR A 35 -6.67 30.89 50.71
CA THR A 35 -7.41 32.17 50.71
C THR A 35 -6.77 33.17 51.68
N PRO A 36 -7.14 34.45 51.60
CA PRO A 36 -6.90 35.40 52.69
C PRO A 36 -7.44 34.85 54.02
N GLY A 37 -6.66 34.95 55.10
CA GLY A 37 -6.99 34.40 56.41
C GLY A 37 -6.67 32.91 56.59
N THR A 38 -5.91 32.29 55.68
CA THR A 38 -5.41 30.92 55.87
C THR A 38 -4.52 30.82 57.12
N VAL A 39 -4.57 29.67 57.82
CA VAL A 39 -3.92 29.54 59.15
C VAL A 39 -2.39 29.66 59.07
N LEU A 40 -1.78 29.05 58.05
CA LEU A 40 -0.34 29.09 57.82
C LEU A 40 -0.02 29.90 56.57
N GLU A 41 1.12 30.60 56.60
CA GLU A 41 1.64 31.32 55.44
C GLU A 41 0.66 32.31 54.79
N ASP A 42 -0.22 32.95 55.57
CA ASP A 42 -1.04 34.06 55.05
C ASP A 42 -0.17 35.28 54.76
N ARG A 43 0.03 35.57 53.48
CA ARG A 43 0.78 36.73 52.97
C ARG A 43 -0.11 37.64 52.14
N TYR A 44 -1.43 37.53 52.29
CA TYR A 44 -2.37 38.42 51.63
C TYR A 44 -2.34 39.83 52.27
N PRO A 45 -2.69 40.88 51.52
CA PRO A 45 -2.79 42.22 52.07
C PRO A 45 -3.82 42.25 53.20
N LYS A 46 -3.60 43.07 54.24
CA LYS A 46 -4.54 43.15 55.38
C LYS A 46 -5.86 43.82 55.00
N ASP A 47 -5.79 44.83 54.13
CA ASP A 47 -6.95 45.59 53.69
C ASP A 47 -7.49 45.05 52.36
N ASN A 48 -8.82 44.89 52.27
CA ASN A 48 -9.54 44.50 51.06
C ASN A 48 -9.09 43.16 50.41
N ALA A 49 -8.44 42.28 51.19
CA ALA A 49 -7.83 41.05 50.72
C ALA A 49 -8.79 40.14 49.94
N TRP A 50 -10.00 39.95 50.47
CA TRP A 50 -11.02 39.07 49.90
C TRP A 50 -11.55 39.58 48.56
N GLU A 51 -11.81 40.88 48.44
CA GLU A 51 -12.27 41.47 47.18
C GLU A 51 -11.20 41.31 46.09
N LEU A 52 -9.95 41.67 46.41
CA LEU A 52 -8.83 41.53 45.46
C LEU A 52 -8.60 40.07 45.06
N TYR A 53 -8.72 39.13 46.01
CA TYR A 53 -8.58 37.70 45.75
C TYR A 53 -9.68 37.16 44.82
N LEU A 54 -10.94 37.53 45.07
CA LEU A 54 -12.08 37.13 44.24
C LEU A 54 -12.00 37.75 42.84
N ASP A 55 -11.62 39.03 42.74
CA ASP A 55 -11.41 39.72 41.46
C ASP A 55 -10.32 39.02 40.64
N ALA A 56 -9.21 38.62 41.28
CA ALA A 56 -8.13 37.91 40.60
C ALA A 56 -8.58 36.53 40.05
N LEU A 57 -9.42 35.80 40.79
CA LEU A 57 -10.00 34.53 40.32
C LEU A 57 -11.00 34.73 39.18
N GLU A 58 -11.85 35.75 39.26
CA GLU A 58 -12.84 36.08 38.23
C GLU A 58 -12.20 36.61 36.95
N ALA A 59 -11.05 37.28 37.06
CA ALA A 59 -10.25 37.77 35.94
C ALA A 59 -9.31 36.72 35.33
N ALA A 60 -9.23 35.50 35.90
CA ALA A 60 -8.32 34.47 35.42
C ALA A 60 -8.67 34.01 34.00
N SER A 61 -7.66 33.97 33.12
CA SER A 61 -7.78 33.47 31.75
C SER A 61 -6.80 32.32 31.51
N PRO A 62 -7.23 31.17 30.96
CA PRO A 62 -8.61 30.75 30.70
C PRO A 62 -9.46 30.69 31.99
N PRO A 63 -10.80 30.82 31.93
CA PRO A 63 -11.66 30.82 33.13
C PRO A 63 -11.52 29.55 33.97
N ILE A 64 -11.47 29.72 35.29
CA ILE A 64 -11.37 28.60 36.25
C ILE A 64 -12.77 28.06 36.52
N ARG A 65 -13.03 26.81 36.10
CA ARG A 65 -14.36 26.19 36.18
C ARG A 65 -14.59 25.39 37.47
N ALA A 66 -13.52 25.04 38.18
CA ALA A 66 -13.61 24.39 39.49
C ALA A 66 -12.46 24.82 40.40
N ILE A 67 -12.77 25.02 41.68
CA ILE A 67 -11.82 25.52 42.69
C ILE A 67 -11.85 24.62 43.93
N GLY A 68 -10.68 24.13 44.32
CA GLY A 68 -10.40 23.42 45.57
C GLY A 68 -9.81 24.38 46.59
N VAL A 69 -10.60 24.80 47.57
CA VAL A 69 -10.15 25.74 48.60
C VAL A 69 -9.30 24.98 49.61
N THR A 70 -8.03 25.38 49.73
CA THR A 70 -7.06 24.66 50.53
C THR A 70 -6.96 25.26 51.93
N ASP A 71 -7.39 24.49 52.92
CA ASP A 71 -7.32 24.83 54.33
C ASP A 71 -6.31 23.93 55.04
N TYR A 72 -5.56 24.47 56.00
CA TYR A 72 -4.72 23.65 56.88
C TYR A 72 -5.56 23.08 58.02
N CYS A 73 -5.72 21.77 58.07
CA CYS A 73 -6.42 21.00 59.13
C CYS A 73 -7.93 21.28 59.34
N ILE A 74 -8.44 22.46 59.03
CA ILE A 74 -9.82 22.90 59.30
C ILE A 74 -10.58 23.23 57.99
N THR A 75 -11.80 23.78 58.04
CA THR A 75 -12.62 24.09 56.84
C THR A 75 -13.00 25.57 56.69
N ARG A 76 -12.39 26.44 57.50
CA ARG A 76 -12.81 27.84 57.69
C ARG A 76 -12.82 28.63 56.39
N SER A 77 -11.76 28.56 55.59
CA SER A 77 -11.66 29.33 54.35
C SER A 77 -12.62 28.83 53.28
N TYR A 78 -12.81 27.51 53.18
CA TYR A 78 -13.80 26.92 52.29
C TYR A 78 -15.22 27.39 52.60
N GLU A 79 -15.63 27.36 53.87
CA GLU A 79 -16.95 27.84 54.31
C GLU A 79 -17.16 29.31 53.95
N ARG A 80 -16.15 30.16 54.18
CA ARG A 80 -16.20 31.56 53.79
C ARG A 80 -16.32 31.76 52.28
N MET A 81 -15.57 31.00 51.48
CA MET A 81 -15.64 31.10 50.02
C MET A 81 -16.99 30.61 49.46
N ARG A 82 -17.67 29.67 50.14
CA ARG A 82 -19.05 29.28 49.83
C ARG A 82 -20.03 30.43 50.07
N GLU A 83 -19.87 31.18 51.15
CA GLU A 83 -20.72 32.36 51.42
C GLU A 83 -20.57 33.40 50.30
N GLU A 84 -19.34 33.70 49.87
CA GLU A 84 -19.10 34.65 48.78
C GLU A 84 -19.68 34.17 47.45
N LYS A 85 -19.57 32.87 47.16
CA LYS A 85 -20.24 32.26 46.01
C LYS A 85 -21.77 32.39 46.09
N ALA A 86 -22.35 32.18 47.27
CA ALA A 86 -23.79 32.33 47.51
C ALA A 86 -24.28 33.78 47.34
N LYS A 87 -23.40 34.78 47.56
CA LYS A 87 -23.65 36.20 47.26
C LYS A 87 -23.54 36.55 45.77
N GLY A 88 -23.19 35.60 44.90
CA GLY A 88 -23.14 35.77 43.45
C GLY A 88 -21.74 35.99 42.85
N ARG A 89 -20.68 35.85 43.64
CA ARG A 89 -19.28 35.85 43.15
C ARG A 89 -18.92 34.51 42.49
N LEU A 90 -17.81 34.48 41.75
CA LEU A 90 -17.25 33.29 41.10
C LEU A 90 -18.23 32.63 40.12
N LYS A 91 -18.83 33.43 39.22
CA LYS A 91 -19.88 33.00 38.27
C LYS A 91 -19.43 31.88 37.32
N GLU A 92 -18.17 31.93 36.88
CA GLU A 92 -17.59 30.93 35.97
C GLU A 92 -17.17 29.63 36.68
N CYS A 93 -16.99 29.67 38.00
CA CYS A 93 -16.71 28.48 38.80
C CYS A 93 -18.01 27.68 38.94
N GLU A 94 -18.09 26.48 38.39
CA GLU A 94 -19.28 25.63 38.50
C GLU A 94 -19.23 24.79 39.78
N VAL A 95 -18.02 24.43 40.24
CA VAL A 95 -17.83 23.58 41.43
C VAL A 95 -16.76 24.12 42.36
N LEU A 96 -17.17 24.34 43.61
CA LEU A 96 -16.31 24.76 44.71
C LEU A 96 -16.27 23.63 45.75
N PHE A 97 -15.09 23.11 46.06
CA PHE A 97 -14.92 21.97 46.96
C PHE A 97 -13.81 22.21 48.00
N PRO A 98 -13.88 21.59 49.20
CA PRO A 98 -12.81 21.69 50.18
C PRO A 98 -11.62 20.81 49.78
N ASN A 99 -10.42 21.34 49.99
CA ASN A 99 -9.16 20.61 50.00
C ASN A 99 -8.53 20.81 51.39
N VAL A 100 -8.43 19.78 52.21
CA VAL A 100 -7.78 19.91 53.53
C VAL A 100 -6.34 19.41 53.44
N GLU A 101 -5.39 20.30 53.67
CA GLU A 101 -3.96 19.97 53.75
C GLU A 101 -3.58 19.54 55.17
N LEU A 102 -2.92 18.39 55.25
CA LEU A 102 -2.41 17.77 56.46
C LEU A 102 -0.94 17.39 56.27
N ARG A 103 -0.23 17.20 57.38
CA ARG A 103 1.16 16.72 57.39
C ARG A 103 1.23 15.34 58.00
N LEU A 104 1.87 14.40 57.30
CA LEU A 104 2.14 13.08 57.84
C LEU A 104 3.30 13.12 58.85
N LYS A 105 3.34 12.20 59.80
CA LYS A 105 4.45 12.01 60.75
C LYS A 105 5.70 11.38 60.10
N ILE A 106 6.02 11.81 58.88
CA ILE A 106 7.08 11.28 58.02
C ILE A 106 7.88 12.49 57.53
N GLY A 107 9.16 12.51 57.90
CA GLY A 107 10.06 13.61 57.53
C GLY A 107 10.47 13.54 56.06
N THR A 108 10.78 14.71 55.49
CA THR A 108 11.41 14.84 54.18
C THR A 108 12.86 15.30 54.33
N VAL A 109 13.67 15.09 53.30
CA VAL A 109 15.10 15.48 53.29
C VAL A 109 15.38 16.96 53.56
N LYS A 110 14.36 17.83 53.49
CA LYS A 110 14.48 19.27 53.80
C LYS A 110 14.10 19.62 55.24
N GLY A 111 13.89 18.63 56.11
CA GLY A 111 13.44 18.85 57.49
C GLY A 111 11.95 19.22 57.60
N ASN A 112 11.18 19.03 56.53
CA ASN A 112 9.74 19.21 56.51
C ASN A 112 9.02 17.86 56.70
N PHE A 113 7.69 17.86 56.65
CA PHE A 113 6.85 16.67 56.70
C PHE A 113 6.14 16.45 55.36
N VAL A 114 5.77 15.21 55.06
CA VAL A 114 5.04 14.88 53.82
C VAL A 114 3.64 15.51 53.86
N ASN A 115 3.36 16.38 52.88
CA ASN A 115 2.04 16.98 52.68
C ASN A 115 1.05 16.01 52.01
N ILE A 116 -0.13 15.89 52.60
CA ILE A 116 -1.25 15.09 52.08
C ILE A 116 -2.52 15.94 52.08
N HIS A 117 -3.36 15.72 51.07
CA HIS A 117 -4.51 16.54 50.75
C HIS A 117 -5.76 15.68 50.72
N LEU A 118 -6.85 16.20 51.31
CA LEU A 118 -8.17 15.58 51.29
C LEU A 118 -9.10 16.45 50.44
N LEU A 119 -9.23 16.12 49.16
CA LEU A 119 -10.16 16.78 48.26
C LEU A 119 -11.55 16.15 48.48
N VAL A 120 -12.54 16.95 48.85
CA VAL A 120 -13.84 16.42 49.32
C VAL A 120 -14.97 16.81 48.39
N SER A 121 -15.88 15.87 48.11
CA SER A 121 -17.04 16.11 47.27
C SER A 121 -18.03 17.07 47.95
N PRO A 122 -18.43 18.18 47.30
CA PRO A 122 -19.44 19.09 47.82
C PRO A 122 -20.88 18.64 47.51
N GLU A 123 -21.06 17.44 46.93
CA GLU A 123 -22.36 16.94 46.45
C GLU A 123 -23.34 16.64 47.58
N ASP A 124 -22.85 16.18 48.72
CA ASP A 124 -23.66 16.02 49.93
C ASP A 124 -23.88 17.40 50.56
N ALA A 125 -25.12 17.81 50.83
CA ALA A 125 -25.41 19.09 51.47
C ALA A 125 -24.74 19.25 52.85
N LYS A 126 -24.45 18.15 53.54
CA LYS A 126 -23.80 18.09 54.86
C LYS A 126 -22.30 17.79 54.79
N HIS A 127 -21.67 17.91 53.62
CA HIS A 127 -20.27 17.55 53.43
C HIS A 127 -19.29 18.21 54.41
N VAL A 128 -19.56 19.44 54.86
CA VAL A 128 -18.73 20.13 55.87
C VAL A 128 -18.86 19.44 57.25
N GLU A 129 -20.07 19.05 57.65
CA GLU A 129 -20.30 18.36 58.93
C GLU A 129 -19.60 17.00 58.95
N GLU A 130 -19.75 16.22 57.88
CA GLU A 130 -19.11 14.91 57.76
C GLU A 130 -17.59 15.01 57.58
N LEU A 131 -17.08 16.02 56.89
CA LEU A 131 -15.64 16.31 56.82
C LEU A 131 -15.08 16.66 58.20
N ASN A 132 -15.74 17.54 58.96
CA ASN A 132 -15.30 17.87 60.31
C ASN A 132 -15.37 16.66 61.26
N ARG A 133 -16.38 15.80 61.10
CA ARG A 133 -16.46 14.51 61.81
C ARG A 133 -15.29 13.58 61.44
N PHE A 134 -14.90 13.54 60.17
CA PHE A 134 -13.74 12.77 59.71
C PHE A 134 -12.44 13.31 60.32
N LEU A 135 -12.22 14.62 60.24
CA LEU A 135 -11.03 15.29 60.79
C LEU A 135 -10.94 15.08 62.30
N GLY A 136 -12.05 15.16 63.04
CA GLY A 136 -12.08 14.92 64.49
C GLY A 136 -11.68 13.50 64.93
N ARG A 137 -11.55 12.54 64.01
CA ARG A 137 -11.01 11.20 64.29
C ARG A 137 -9.52 11.04 63.97
N LEU A 138 -8.92 12.04 63.34
CA LEU A 138 -7.49 12.10 63.17
C LEU A 138 -6.88 12.59 64.47
N SER A 139 -5.88 11.87 64.99
CA SER A 139 -5.28 12.17 66.29
C SER A 139 -3.76 12.28 66.25
N PHE A 140 -3.24 13.04 67.21
CA PHE A 140 -1.82 13.25 67.42
C PHE A 140 -1.51 13.19 68.91
N SER A 141 -0.68 12.23 69.33
CA SER A 141 -0.27 12.08 70.72
C SER A 141 1.01 12.87 71.01
N ALA A 142 0.96 13.76 72.01
CA ALA A 142 2.08 14.56 72.47
C ALA A 142 1.90 14.97 73.93
N PHE A 143 3.00 15.25 74.66
CA PHE A 143 2.95 15.72 76.06
C PHE A 143 2.16 14.82 77.03
N GLY A 144 2.10 13.51 76.77
CA GLY A 144 1.32 12.56 77.56
C GLY A 144 -0.20 12.67 77.36
N ASP A 145 -0.64 13.33 76.29
CA ASP A 145 -2.04 13.60 75.97
C ASP A 145 -2.32 13.28 74.48
N GLU A 146 -3.58 13.23 74.10
CA GLU A 146 -4.04 13.04 72.72
C GLU A 146 -4.83 14.28 72.25
N PHE A 147 -4.49 14.78 71.08
CA PHE A 147 -5.14 15.92 70.43
C PHE A 147 -5.81 15.44 69.15
N THR A 148 -7.02 15.92 68.88
CA THR A 148 -7.75 15.64 67.64
C THR A 148 -7.63 16.79 66.64
N CYS A 149 -7.88 16.54 65.35
CA CYS A 149 -7.89 17.56 64.31
C CYS A 149 -9.17 18.42 64.36
N THR A 150 -9.43 19.05 65.50
CA THR A 150 -10.53 20.00 65.72
C THR A 150 -9.96 21.37 66.10
N PRO A 151 -10.60 22.49 65.74
CA PRO A 151 -10.08 23.82 66.07
C PRO A 151 -9.72 24.00 67.55
N SER A 152 -10.58 23.49 68.45
CA SER A 152 -10.37 23.55 69.91
C SER A 152 -9.15 22.76 70.37
N ASP A 153 -8.95 21.53 69.88
CA ASP A 153 -7.80 20.72 70.27
C ASP A 153 -6.49 21.18 69.62
N LEU A 154 -6.56 21.73 68.41
CA LEU A 154 -5.42 22.35 67.76
C LEU A 154 -4.98 23.58 68.56
N ALA A 155 -5.90 24.47 68.96
CA ALA A 155 -5.56 25.60 69.82
C ALA A 155 -5.00 25.15 71.19
N ARG A 156 -5.58 24.08 71.77
CA ARG A 156 -5.07 23.45 73.01
C ARG A 156 -3.65 22.93 72.84
N LEU A 157 -3.33 22.22 71.74
CA LEU A 157 -1.98 21.79 71.41
C LEU A 157 -1.03 22.98 71.26
N GLY A 158 -1.48 24.04 70.59
CA GLY A 158 -0.69 25.26 70.41
C GLY A 158 -0.32 25.94 71.72
N ARG A 159 -1.27 26.05 72.68
CA ARG A 159 -0.99 26.57 74.03
C ARG A 159 -0.01 25.70 74.81
N ARG A 160 -0.11 24.38 74.66
CA ARG A 160 0.86 23.44 75.28
C ARG A 160 2.28 23.61 74.75
N VAL A 161 2.43 24.05 73.51
CA VAL A 161 3.74 24.26 72.87
C VAL A 161 4.26 25.68 73.10
N GLY A 162 3.44 26.70 72.87
CA GLY A 162 3.85 28.11 72.87
C GLY A 162 3.48 28.90 74.13
N GLY A 163 2.82 28.28 75.11
CA GLY A 163 2.42 28.86 76.39
C GLY A 163 0.93 29.24 76.47
N GLU A 164 0.36 29.18 77.67
CA GLU A 164 -1.07 29.45 77.93
C GLU A 164 -1.50 30.90 77.63
N GLY A 165 -0.56 31.83 77.50
CA GLY A 165 -0.83 33.25 77.22
C GLY A 165 -1.06 33.60 75.73
N LEU A 166 -0.99 32.61 74.83
CA LEU A 166 -1.28 32.83 73.41
C LEU A 166 -2.76 33.17 73.19
N ASP A 167 -3.02 34.16 72.32
CA ASP A 167 -4.37 34.39 71.81
C ASP A 167 -4.86 33.20 70.98
N GLU A 168 -6.18 33.13 70.75
CA GLU A 168 -6.82 31.98 70.10
C GLU A 168 -6.26 31.67 68.71
N GLU A 169 -6.00 32.70 67.88
CA GLU A 169 -5.53 32.51 66.51
C GLU A 169 -4.05 32.11 66.48
N ALA A 170 -3.23 32.72 67.34
CA ALA A 170 -1.83 32.33 67.52
C ALA A 170 -1.69 30.91 68.07
N ALA A 171 -2.56 30.52 69.02
CA ALA A 171 -2.65 29.17 69.54
C ALA A 171 -3.06 28.17 68.45
N LEU A 172 -4.10 28.46 67.67
CA LEU A 172 -4.54 27.63 66.55
C LEU A 172 -3.40 27.45 65.52
N LYS A 173 -2.73 28.54 65.13
CA LYS A 173 -1.60 28.53 64.20
C LYS A 173 -0.46 27.64 64.70
N GLN A 174 -0.09 27.76 65.98
CA GLN A 174 0.91 26.88 66.59
C GLN A 174 0.45 25.43 66.64
N GLY A 175 -0.81 25.18 66.96
CA GLY A 175 -1.43 23.86 66.93
C GLY A 175 -1.33 23.18 65.59
N VAL A 176 -1.80 23.84 64.54
CA VAL A 176 -1.76 23.37 63.14
C VAL A 176 -0.33 23.13 62.67
N LEU A 177 0.62 24.00 63.03
CA LEU A 177 2.04 23.78 62.75
C LEU A 177 2.56 22.49 63.42
N GLN A 178 2.05 22.17 64.61
CA GLN A 178 2.51 21.06 65.44
C GLN A 178 1.80 19.72 65.19
N PHE A 179 0.58 19.74 64.68
CA PHE A 179 -0.23 18.56 64.47
C PHE A 179 0.23 17.72 63.26
N LYS A 180 0.58 16.44 63.48
CA LYS A 180 0.99 15.49 62.42
C LYS A 180 0.16 14.22 62.52
N VAL A 181 -0.38 13.78 61.39
CA VAL A 181 -1.19 12.57 61.31
C VAL A 181 -0.31 11.37 60.95
N SER A 182 -0.54 10.19 61.53
CA SER A 182 0.14 8.98 61.05
C SER A 182 -0.58 8.42 59.82
N LEU A 183 0.15 7.78 58.90
CA LEU A 183 -0.46 7.18 57.71
C LEU A 183 -1.52 6.15 58.08
N ASP A 184 -1.25 5.31 59.09
CA ASP A 184 -2.18 4.29 59.58
C ASP A 184 -3.47 4.92 60.11
N ASN A 185 -3.38 5.95 60.97
CA ASN A 185 -4.57 6.64 61.49
C ASN A 185 -5.42 7.24 60.36
N LEU A 186 -4.79 7.85 59.34
CA LEU A 186 -5.52 8.38 58.19
C LEU A 186 -6.23 7.26 57.39
N VAL A 187 -5.50 6.20 57.04
CA VAL A 187 -6.02 5.09 56.22
C VAL A 187 -7.11 4.31 56.94
N ASP A 188 -6.93 4.02 58.24
CA ASP A 188 -7.92 3.32 59.04
C ASP A 188 -9.19 4.16 59.24
N THR A 189 -9.03 5.46 59.51
CA THR A 189 -10.17 6.38 59.62
C THR A 189 -10.94 6.43 58.30
N PHE A 190 -10.24 6.56 57.17
CA PHE A 190 -10.83 6.54 55.82
C PHE A 190 -11.59 5.25 55.54
N ARG A 191 -10.99 4.08 55.80
CA ARG A 191 -11.64 2.78 55.60
C ARG A 191 -12.82 2.52 56.54
N SER A 192 -12.80 3.09 57.74
CA SER A 192 -13.87 2.91 58.73
C SER A 192 -15.12 3.74 58.48
N ILE A 193 -15.05 4.75 57.60
CA ILE A 193 -16.16 5.67 57.30
C ILE A 193 -16.56 5.51 55.84
N GLU A 194 -17.74 4.91 55.60
CA GLU A 194 -18.30 4.73 54.25
C GLU A 194 -18.42 6.06 53.50
N TRP A 195 -18.92 7.10 54.16
CA TRP A 195 -19.02 8.45 53.59
C TRP A 195 -17.68 8.99 53.10
N ALA A 196 -16.59 8.74 53.83
CA ALA A 196 -15.25 9.20 53.46
C ALA A 196 -14.75 8.50 52.19
N GLN A 197 -14.99 7.19 52.06
CA GLN A 197 -14.60 6.43 50.87
C GLN A 197 -15.32 6.90 49.60
N GLU A 198 -16.56 7.35 49.72
CA GLU A 198 -17.33 7.85 48.59
C GLU A 198 -17.00 9.31 48.25
N ASN A 199 -16.64 10.13 49.25
CA ASN A 199 -16.58 11.58 49.11
C ASN A 199 -15.18 12.19 49.22
N ILE A 200 -14.16 11.47 49.68
CA ILE A 200 -12.80 12.02 49.83
C ILE A 200 -11.85 11.38 48.81
N VAL A 201 -11.19 12.23 48.03
CA VAL A 201 -10.03 11.89 47.18
C VAL A 201 -8.77 12.32 47.93
N ILE A 202 -8.02 11.34 48.43
CA ILE A 202 -6.70 11.54 49.04
C ILE A 202 -5.68 11.82 47.93
N ALA A 203 -4.92 12.91 48.03
CA ALA A 203 -3.82 13.21 47.12
C ALA A 203 -2.54 13.52 47.91
N VAL A 204 -1.38 13.11 47.39
CA VAL A 204 -0.08 13.42 48.01
C VAL A 204 0.69 14.45 47.18
N ALA A 205 1.46 15.31 47.84
CA ALA A 205 2.44 16.13 47.14
C ALA A 205 3.48 15.24 46.42
N GLY A 206 3.73 15.51 45.14
CA GLY A 206 4.72 14.80 44.34
C GLY A 206 6.12 15.40 44.43
N THR A 207 6.27 16.56 45.05
CA THR A 207 7.51 17.34 45.14
C THR A 207 8.36 16.99 46.38
N ALA A 208 9.39 17.79 46.69
CA ALA A 208 10.34 17.52 47.78
C ALA A 208 9.71 17.62 49.19
N ASP A 209 8.57 18.26 49.30
CA ASP A 209 7.67 18.36 50.46
C ASP A 209 6.62 17.22 50.52
N GLY A 210 6.70 16.28 49.59
CA GLY A 210 5.80 15.14 49.46
C GLY A 210 6.51 13.80 49.41
N SER A 211 5.92 12.81 48.74
CA SER A 211 6.46 11.44 48.71
C SER A 211 7.85 11.35 48.07
N SER A 212 8.16 12.21 47.08
CA SER A 212 9.50 12.31 46.47
C SER A 212 10.57 12.91 47.40
N GLY A 213 10.16 13.52 48.52
CA GLY A 213 11.02 14.03 49.57
C GLY A 213 11.50 12.95 50.55
N VAL A 214 10.90 11.76 50.53
CA VAL A 214 11.28 10.59 51.32
C VAL A 214 12.35 9.82 50.55
N ARG A 215 13.62 10.00 50.93
CA ARG A 215 14.78 9.49 50.15
C ARG A 215 15.71 8.55 50.92
N ASP A 216 15.57 8.42 52.23
CA ASP A 216 16.38 7.46 52.98
C ASP A 216 16.02 6.04 52.54
N ALA A 217 17.04 5.21 52.28
CA ALA A 217 16.86 3.86 51.74
C ALA A 217 16.00 2.97 52.65
N ALA A 218 15.97 3.27 53.96
CA ALA A 218 15.13 2.59 54.95
C ALA A 218 13.63 2.93 54.80
N ASP A 219 13.29 4.06 54.18
CA ASP A 219 11.92 4.58 54.08
C ASP A 219 11.29 4.37 52.69
N ALA A 220 11.95 3.59 51.81
CA ALA A 220 11.43 3.27 50.48
C ALA A 220 10.05 2.58 50.55
N THR A 221 9.87 1.67 51.52
CA THR A 221 8.59 1.01 51.79
C THR A 221 7.53 2.01 52.25
N VAL A 222 7.90 2.93 53.14
CA VAL A 222 6.99 3.96 53.67
C VAL A 222 6.50 4.86 52.53
N ARG A 223 7.42 5.31 51.66
CA ARG A 223 7.07 6.08 50.46
C ARG A 223 6.08 5.33 49.57
N GLN A 224 6.32 4.04 49.32
CA GLN A 224 5.43 3.22 48.51
C GLN A 224 4.03 3.12 49.12
N GLU A 225 3.91 2.97 50.45
CA GLU A 225 2.61 2.90 51.11
C GLU A 225 1.86 4.25 51.10
N ILE A 226 2.56 5.40 51.22
CA ILE A 226 1.94 6.73 51.02
C ILE A 226 1.39 6.85 49.61
N ASP A 227 2.24 6.53 48.61
CA ASP A 227 1.88 6.61 47.21
C ASP A 227 0.70 5.69 46.90
N LYS A 228 0.67 4.47 47.48
CA LYS A 228 -0.42 3.50 47.36
C LYS A 228 -1.73 3.97 48.00
N ALA A 229 -1.67 4.62 49.17
CA ALA A 229 -2.84 5.18 49.85
C ALA A 229 -3.46 6.40 49.12
N SER A 230 -2.68 7.04 48.26
CA SER A 230 -3.11 8.23 47.51
C SER A 230 -3.89 7.84 46.25
N HIS A 231 -4.92 8.61 45.90
CA HIS A 231 -5.72 8.44 44.68
C HIS A 231 -5.23 9.34 43.54
N ALA A 232 -4.59 10.47 43.87
CA ALA A 232 -4.01 11.43 42.94
C ALA A 232 -2.67 11.95 43.46
N VAL A 233 -1.90 12.59 42.57
CA VAL A 233 -0.59 13.17 42.93
C VAL A 233 -0.57 14.64 42.54
N PHE A 234 -0.22 15.51 43.49
CA PHE A 234 0.04 16.91 43.20
C PHE A 234 1.41 17.05 42.56
N ALA A 235 1.46 17.07 41.22
CA ALA A 235 2.69 17.15 40.46
C ALA A 235 2.49 17.94 39.17
N SER A 236 3.42 18.84 38.89
CA SER A 236 3.40 19.67 37.67
C SER A 236 4.40 19.25 36.60
N SER A 237 5.30 18.31 36.89
CA SER A 237 6.32 17.89 35.93
C SER A 237 5.78 16.84 34.95
N LEU A 238 6.10 17.02 33.66
CA LEU A 238 5.73 16.05 32.61
C LEU A 238 6.31 14.65 32.89
N LYS A 239 7.54 14.58 33.42
CA LYS A 239 8.18 13.30 33.79
C LYS A 239 7.40 12.53 34.85
N GLN A 240 6.88 13.22 35.88
CA GLN A 240 6.08 12.55 36.90
C GLN A 240 4.72 12.13 36.36
N ARG A 241 4.11 12.94 35.48
CA ARG A 241 2.90 12.53 34.77
C ARG A 241 3.16 11.26 33.96
N ASP A 242 4.19 11.24 33.12
CA ASP A 242 4.48 10.08 32.26
C ASP A 242 4.80 8.83 33.10
N TYR A 243 5.46 8.98 34.24
CA TYR A 243 5.64 7.90 35.21
C TYR A 243 4.29 7.37 35.72
N TRP A 244 3.40 8.24 36.23
CA TRP A 244 2.12 7.82 36.81
C TRP A 244 1.10 7.34 35.78
N LEU A 245 1.29 7.65 34.49
CA LEU A 245 0.53 7.08 33.38
C LEU A 245 1.07 5.75 32.86
N GLY A 246 2.29 5.37 33.26
CA GLY A 246 2.94 4.14 32.77
C GLY A 246 3.60 4.29 31.39
N HIS A 247 3.93 5.53 30.99
CA HIS A 247 4.60 5.85 29.72
C HIS A 247 6.12 6.04 29.85
N GLY A 248 6.69 5.72 31.01
CA GLY A 248 8.09 5.94 31.33
C GLY A 248 8.80 4.66 31.76
N VAL A 249 9.62 4.78 32.81
CA VAL A 249 10.41 3.67 33.37
C VAL A 249 9.57 2.58 34.04
N ALA A 250 8.29 2.85 34.32
CA ALA A 250 7.35 1.89 34.88
C ALA A 250 6.19 1.72 33.90
N SER A 251 5.78 0.47 33.70
CA SER A 251 4.60 0.08 32.93
C SER A 251 3.33 0.15 33.76
N VAL A 252 2.17 0.19 33.10
CA VAL A 252 0.85 0.15 33.76
C VAL A 252 0.71 -1.07 34.69
N ALA A 253 1.25 -2.23 34.29
CA ALA A 253 1.21 -3.45 35.08
C ALA A 253 2.03 -3.31 36.39
N GLU A 254 3.22 -2.70 36.31
CA GLU A 254 4.04 -2.45 37.50
C GLU A 254 3.39 -1.43 38.44
N LEU A 255 2.73 -0.39 37.91
CA LEU A 255 1.97 0.57 38.72
C LEU A 255 0.78 -0.08 39.41
N GLN A 256 0.10 -1.02 38.72
CA GLN A 256 -1.00 -1.80 39.29
C GLN A 256 -0.53 -2.64 40.48
N GLU A 257 0.58 -3.35 40.33
CA GLU A 257 1.17 -4.19 41.37
C GLU A 257 1.64 -3.35 42.58
N ARG A 258 2.36 -2.25 42.33
CA ARG A 258 3.01 -1.48 43.40
C ARG A 258 2.07 -0.53 44.13
N TYR A 259 1.14 0.12 43.40
CA TYR A 259 0.39 1.28 43.89
C TYR A 259 -1.14 1.16 43.72
N GLY A 260 -1.63 0.04 43.20
CA GLY A 260 -3.04 -0.17 42.89
C GLY A 260 -3.50 0.44 41.57
N GLY A 261 -2.58 0.97 40.76
CA GLY A 261 -2.83 1.46 39.41
C GLY A 261 -2.13 2.79 39.08
N PRO A 262 -2.24 3.23 37.81
CA PRO A 262 -1.92 4.59 37.39
C PRO A 262 -2.67 5.66 38.20
N LYS A 263 -2.11 6.87 38.33
CA LYS A 263 -2.70 7.97 39.11
C LYS A 263 -2.69 9.31 38.34
N PRO A 264 -3.73 10.14 38.44
CA PRO A 264 -3.74 11.45 37.80
C PRO A 264 -2.76 12.40 38.51
N CYS A 265 -2.00 13.15 37.71
CA CYS A 265 -1.29 14.32 38.20
C CYS A 265 -2.22 15.53 38.14
N ILE A 266 -2.47 16.16 39.29
CA ILE A 266 -3.22 17.41 39.41
C ILE A 266 -2.29 18.50 39.94
N TRP A 267 -2.64 19.76 39.72
CA TRP A 267 -1.81 20.88 40.15
C TRP A 267 -2.62 22.13 40.43
N GLY A 268 -2.14 23.00 41.31
CA GLY A 268 -2.75 24.29 41.58
C GLY A 268 -1.72 25.39 41.73
N SER A 269 -2.18 26.62 41.87
CA SER A 269 -1.30 27.79 42.07
C SER A 269 -0.59 27.78 43.42
N ASP A 270 -1.15 27.09 44.42
CA ASP A 270 -0.64 27.05 45.79
C ASP A 270 -0.34 28.48 46.30
N ALA A 271 -1.32 29.36 46.04
CA ALA A 271 -1.18 30.79 46.27
C ALA A 271 -1.35 31.11 47.75
N HIS A 272 -0.40 31.86 48.28
CA HIS A 272 -0.37 32.40 49.65
C HIS A 272 -0.38 33.93 49.68
N ASP A 273 -0.33 34.54 48.50
CA ASP A 273 -0.26 35.96 48.24
C ASP A 273 -1.10 36.28 46.99
N LEU A 274 -1.39 37.57 46.78
CA LEU A 274 -2.27 38.02 45.72
C LEU A 274 -1.69 37.79 44.30
N GLU A 275 -0.36 37.84 44.14
CA GLU A 275 0.28 37.75 42.83
C GLU A 275 0.12 36.35 42.21
N ARG A 276 0.06 35.31 43.04
CA ARG A 276 -0.05 33.92 42.60
C ARG A 276 -1.49 33.41 42.44
N VAL A 277 -2.51 34.17 42.82
CA VAL A 277 -3.92 33.73 42.80
C VAL A 277 -4.33 33.33 41.39
N GLY A 278 -4.64 32.04 41.19
CA GLY A 278 -5.00 31.49 39.88
C GLY A 278 -3.87 31.59 38.85
N LYS A 279 -2.60 31.67 39.27
CA LYS A 279 -1.43 31.82 38.40
C LYS A 279 -0.33 30.83 38.82
N PRO A 280 -0.47 29.53 38.51
CA PRO A 280 0.59 28.56 38.77
C PRO A 280 1.85 28.90 37.97
N ALA A 281 3.01 28.55 38.55
CA ALA A 281 4.31 28.77 37.91
C ALA A 281 4.39 28.13 36.50
N GLU A 282 5.06 28.82 35.58
CA GLU A 282 5.22 28.40 34.17
C GLU A 282 3.89 28.10 33.45
N GLU A 283 2.79 28.75 33.86
CA GLU A 283 1.46 28.53 33.29
C GLU A 283 1.02 27.05 33.34
N ARG A 284 1.49 26.30 34.34
CA ARG A 284 1.14 24.88 34.52
C ARG A 284 -0.28 24.74 35.08
N PHE A 285 -1.28 25.10 34.28
CA PHE A 285 -2.68 24.98 34.64
C PHE A 285 -3.09 23.51 34.73
N CYS A 286 -4.01 23.19 35.64
CA CYS A 286 -4.60 21.87 35.73
C CYS A 286 -5.85 21.79 34.85
N TRP A 287 -5.85 20.85 33.92
CA TRP A 287 -6.92 20.58 32.98
C TRP A 287 -7.53 19.22 33.31
N LEU A 288 -8.82 19.17 33.60
CA LEU A 288 -9.56 17.91 33.72
C LEU A 288 -10.59 17.77 32.59
N LYS A 289 -10.62 16.59 31.96
CA LYS A 289 -11.56 16.27 30.87
C LYS A 289 -12.85 15.66 31.41
N GLY A 290 -13.91 16.46 31.42
CA GLY A 290 -15.22 16.08 31.91
C GLY A 290 -16.05 17.30 32.26
N LEU A 291 -17.26 17.10 32.82
CA LEU A 291 -18.07 18.19 33.36
C LEU A 291 -17.31 18.92 34.48
N ALA A 292 -17.61 20.18 34.75
CA ALA A 292 -17.14 20.80 35.99
C ALA A 292 -17.99 20.26 37.14
N ALA A 293 -17.64 19.06 37.59
CA ALA A 293 -18.31 18.24 38.59
C ALA A 293 -17.21 17.50 39.35
N PHE A 294 -17.33 17.34 40.67
CA PHE A 294 -16.35 16.59 41.46
C PHE A 294 -16.18 15.14 40.95
N ASP A 295 -17.24 14.56 40.37
CA ASP A 295 -17.16 13.26 39.70
C ASP A 295 -16.12 13.20 38.57
N THR A 296 -15.81 14.30 37.88
CA THR A 296 -14.74 14.35 36.88
C THR A 296 -13.37 14.07 37.49
N LEU A 297 -13.12 14.52 38.73
CA LEU A 297 -11.90 14.17 39.46
C LEU A 297 -11.90 12.69 39.85
N ARG A 298 -13.03 12.12 40.29
CA ARG A 298 -13.17 10.68 40.53
C ARG A 298 -12.92 9.86 39.26
N GLN A 299 -13.40 10.33 38.12
CA GLN A 299 -13.14 9.71 36.81
C GLN A 299 -11.67 9.81 36.43
N ALA A 300 -11.00 10.94 36.69
CA ALA A 300 -9.56 11.07 36.48
C ALA A 300 -8.76 10.13 37.40
N CYS A 301 -9.20 9.85 38.61
CA CYS A 301 -8.56 8.84 39.48
C CYS A 301 -8.66 7.41 38.92
N ARG A 302 -9.68 7.12 38.10
CA ARG A 302 -9.84 5.82 37.42
C ARG A 302 -9.19 5.76 36.04
N VAL A 303 -9.20 6.89 35.32
CA VAL A 303 -8.60 7.06 33.99
C VAL A 303 -7.72 8.31 34.03
N PRO A 304 -6.47 8.19 34.52
CA PRO A 304 -5.56 9.30 34.77
C PRO A 304 -5.26 10.23 33.60
N GLU A 305 -5.36 9.74 32.38
CA GLU A 305 -5.20 10.52 31.13
C GLU A 305 -6.23 11.64 30.99
N ARG A 306 -7.30 11.63 31.80
CA ARG A 306 -8.26 12.74 31.90
C ARG A 306 -7.75 13.93 32.70
N ALA A 307 -6.56 13.86 33.28
CA ALA A 307 -5.87 14.96 33.93
C ALA A 307 -4.63 15.35 33.15
N TYR A 308 -4.44 16.65 32.95
CA TYR A 308 -3.28 17.20 32.26
C TYR A 308 -2.83 18.48 32.93
N VAL A 309 -1.52 18.65 33.10
CA VAL A 309 -0.92 19.87 33.66
C VAL A 309 -0.06 20.54 32.60
N GLY A 310 -0.37 21.80 32.27
CA GLY A 310 0.35 22.58 31.27
C GLY A 310 -0.38 23.85 30.82
N PRO A 311 0.24 24.64 29.93
CA PRO A 311 -0.30 25.94 29.49
C PRO A 311 -1.62 25.83 28.70
N ALA A 312 -1.81 24.73 27.99
CA ALA A 312 -3.02 24.44 27.23
C ALA A 312 -3.37 22.95 27.35
N PRO A 313 -4.66 22.58 27.22
CA PRO A 313 -5.05 21.18 27.20
C PRO A 313 -4.53 20.49 25.93
N PRO A 314 -4.34 19.15 25.95
CA PRO A 314 -3.84 18.43 24.79
C PRO A 314 -4.87 18.45 23.65
N SER A 315 -4.41 18.77 22.43
CA SER A 315 -5.18 18.71 21.19
C SER A 315 -4.46 17.83 20.17
N TRP A 316 -5.04 16.67 19.88
CA TRP A 316 -4.46 15.65 19.00
C TRP A 316 -4.97 15.74 17.56
N THR A 317 -5.97 16.58 17.30
CA THR A 317 -6.66 16.66 16.01
C THR A 317 -6.82 18.11 15.61
N ALA A 318 -6.53 18.43 14.35
CA ALA A 318 -6.75 19.77 13.82
C ALA A 318 -8.25 20.11 13.87
N GLY A 319 -8.59 21.36 14.25
CA GLY A 319 -9.99 21.79 14.37
C GLY A 319 -10.80 21.65 13.09
N SER A 320 -10.16 21.65 11.92
CA SER A 320 -10.79 21.41 10.61
C SER A 320 -11.32 19.99 10.41
N GLN A 321 -10.91 19.04 11.27
CA GLN A 321 -11.32 17.63 11.24
C GLN A 321 -12.26 17.26 12.39
N VAL A 322 -12.66 18.22 13.22
CA VAL A 322 -13.53 17.98 14.37
C VAL A 322 -14.88 18.65 14.13
N ILE A 323 -15.94 17.85 14.15
CA ILE A 323 -17.31 18.37 14.15
C ILE A 323 -17.57 18.98 15.53
N ASP A 324 -17.95 20.25 15.54
CA ASP A 324 -18.18 21.02 16.76
C ASP A 324 -19.66 21.08 17.14
N GLN A 325 -20.52 21.28 16.13
CA GLN A 325 -21.96 21.44 16.32
C GLN A 325 -22.73 20.87 15.13
N VAL A 326 -23.89 20.28 15.42
CA VAL A 326 -24.90 19.87 14.44
C VAL A 326 -26.16 20.67 14.71
N ARG A 327 -26.63 21.41 13.71
CA ARG A 327 -27.86 22.19 13.78
C ARG A 327 -28.84 21.68 12.74
N ILE A 328 -30.06 21.40 13.16
CA ILE A 328 -31.15 20.98 12.27
C ILE A 328 -32.25 22.03 12.33
N GLU A 329 -32.52 22.65 11.19
CA GLU A 329 -33.47 23.74 11.04
C GLU A 329 -34.73 23.26 10.32
N ASN A 330 -35.84 23.99 10.49
CA ASN A 330 -37.14 23.70 9.88
C ASN A 330 -37.63 22.26 10.14
N ALA A 331 -37.33 21.73 11.33
CA ALA A 331 -37.62 20.37 11.74
C ALA A 331 -38.42 20.37 13.07
N PRO A 332 -39.73 20.70 13.07
CA PRO A 332 -40.53 20.80 14.30
C PRO A 332 -40.66 19.48 15.05
N TRP A 333 -40.31 18.36 14.42
CA TRP A 333 -40.28 17.02 14.99
C TRP A 333 -39.01 16.73 15.81
N ILE A 334 -37.99 17.60 15.78
CA ILE A 334 -36.78 17.48 16.59
C ILE A 334 -36.91 18.27 17.89
N LYS A 335 -36.71 17.58 19.03
CA LYS A 335 -36.71 18.21 20.36
C LYS A 335 -35.43 18.98 20.68
N THR A 336 -34.31 18.58 20.08
CA THR A 336 -32.98 19.16 20.33
C THR A 336 -32.36 19.56 18.99
N PRO A 337 -32.74 20.72 18.42
CA PRO A 337 -32.34 21.13 17.08
C PRO A 337 -30.87 21.55 17.00
N VAL A 338 -30.25 21.90 18.13
CA VAL A 338 -28.82 22.20 18.21
C VAL A 338 -28.17 21.15 19.11
N LEU A 339 -27.14 20.48 18.60
CA LEU A 339 -26.37 19.47 19.31
C LEU A 339 -24.89 19.82 19.24
N ASP A 340 -24.31 20.19 20.38
CA ASP A 340 -22.87 20.38 20.49
C ASP A 340 -22.14 19.05 20.71
N LEU A 341 -21.04 18.82 19.99
CA LEU A 341 -20.25 17.61 20.08
C LEU A 341 -18.91 17.89 20.76
N ASN A 342 -18.40 16.90 21.51
CA ASN A 342 -17.04 16.97 22.05
C ASN A 342 -16.03 16.47 21.01
N SER A 343 -14.79 16.94 21.14
CA SER A 343 -13.69 16.41 20.34
C SER A 343 -13.37 14.95 20.68
N GLY A 344 -12.96 14.18 19.67
CA GLY A 344 -12.64 12.76 19.78
C GLY A 344 -13.86 11.85 19.61
N LEU A 345 -13.88 10.73 20.34
CA LEU A 345 -14.95 9.74 20.24
C LEU A 345 -16.24 10.26 20.89
N THR A 346 -17.31 10.32 20.11
CA THR A 346 -18.68 10.57 20.59
C THR A 346 -19.53 9.32 20.37
N ALA A 347 -20.12 8.80 21.44
CA ALA A 347 -20.98 7.62 21.39
C ALA A 347 -22.47 8.03 21.48
N VAL A 348 -23.27 7.64 20.49
CA VAL A 348 -24.73 7.86 20.47
C VAL A 348 -25.44 6.61 21.02
N ILE A 349 -25.94 6.70 22.25
CA ILE A 349 -26.56 5.57 22.97
C ILE A 349 -28.06 5.84 23.14
N GLY A 350 -28.90 4.81 22.97
CA GLY A 350 -30.35 4.92 23.14
C GLY A 350 -31.09 3.64 22.76
N GLY A 351 -32.35 3.52 23.20
CA GLY A 351 -33.20 2.37 22.91
C GLY A 351 -33.51 2.19 21.42
N ARG A 352 -34.11 1.05 21.04
CA ARG A 352 -34.58 0.83 19.67
C ARG A 352 -35.63 1.91 19.31
N GLY A 353 -35.51 2.49 18.12
CA GLY A 353 -36.42 3.55 17.66
C GLY A 353 -36.16 4.95 18.23
N SER A 354 -35.10 5.15 19.02
CA SER A 354 -34.79 6.47 19.62
C SER A 354 -34.18 7.50 18.67
N GLY A 355 -34.15 7.25 17.37
CA GLY A 355 -33.61 8.19 16.37
C GLY A 355 -32.08 8.19 16.17
N LYS A 356 -31.34 7.19 16.68
CA LYS A 356 -29.86 7.14 16.54
C LYS A 356 -29.39 7.18 15.08
N THR A 357 -29.93 6.29 14.25
CA THR A 357 -29.61 6.23 12.81
C THR A 357 -30.04 7.50 12.09
N ALA A 358 -31.18 8.08 12.48
CA ALA A 358 -31.65 9.35 11.91
C ALA A 358 -30.65 10.49 12.16
N LEU A 359 -30.10 10.57 13.38
CA LEU A 359 -29.07 11.55 13.72
C LEU A 359 -27.79 11.33 12.92
N VAL A 360 -27.30 10.09 12.85
CA VAL A 360 -26.05 9.78 12.12
C VAL A 360 -26.23 10.01 10.61
N ASP A 361 -27.37 9.63 10.03
CA ASP A 361 -27.69 9.93 8.62
C ASP A 361 -27.74 11.44 8.37
N ALA A 362 -28.34 12.23 9.28
CA ALA A 362 -28.38 13.70 9.17
C ALA A 362 -26.98 14.32 9.24
N ILE A 363 -26.11 13.83 10.13
CA ILE A 363 -24.70 14.26 10.20
C ILE A 363 -24.00 13.91 8.89
N ALA A 364 -24.19 12.68 8.38
CA ALA A 364 -23.59 12.26 7.12
C ALA A 364 -24.02 13.13 5.94
N ALA A 365 -25.30 13.53 5.89
CA ALA A 365 -25.84 14.45 4.89
C ALA A 365 -25.21 15.84 5.01
N GLY A 366 -25.10 16.39 6.23
CA GLY A 366 -24.45 17.68 6.49
C GLY A 366 -22.97 17.70 6.12
N CYS A 367 -22.27 16.56 6.26
CA CYS A 367 -20.88 16.39 5.83
C CYS A 367 -20.72 16.10 4.32
N GLY A 368 -21.81 15.98 3.55
CA GLY A 368 -21.76 15.59 2.13
C GLY A 368 -21.30 14.15 1.89
N SER A 369 -21.41 13.29 2.92
CA SER A 369 -20.92 11.91 2.93
C SER A 369 -22.03 10.86 2.87
N TYR A 370 -23.28 11.32 2.72
CA TYR A 370 -24.44 10.45 2.64
C TYR A 370 -24.46 9.73 1.28
N VAL A 371 -24.58 8.40 1.32
CA VAL A 371 -24.74 7.56 0.12
C VAL A 371 -26.09 6.87 0.22
N GLY A 372 -26.97 7.15 -0.74
CA GLY A 372 -28.28 6.49 -0.82
C GLY A 372 -28.18 5.10 -1.44
N SER A 373 -28.99 4.15 -0.95
CA SER A 373 -29.19 2.84 -1.57
C SER A 373 -30.66 2.65 -1.93
N LYS A 374 -30.91 2.12 -3.14
CA LYS A 374 -32.27 1.75 -3.59
C LYS A 374 -32.75 0.44 -2.97
N GLU A 375 -31.84 -0.49 -2.72
CA GLU A 375 -32.16 -1.82 -2.19
C GLU A 375 -32.40 -1.79 -0.68
N ASN A 376 -31.63 -0.99 0.05
CA ASN A 376 -31.77 -0.81 1.49
C ASN A 376 -31.85 0.69 1.84
N PRO A 377 -33.03 1.31 1.79
CA PRO A 377 -33.14 2.75 2.02
C PRO A 377 -32.82 3.11 3.48
N SER A 378 -32.00 4.15 3.66
CA SER A 378 -31.63 4.74 4.96
C SER A 378 -32.84 5.29 5.73
N PHE A 379 -32.64 5.85 6.94
CA PHE A 379 -33.73 6.55 7.60
C PHE A 379 -34.20 7.76 6.77
N LEU A 380 -33.27 8.60 6.29
CA LEU A 380 -33.63 9.79 5.51
C LEU A 380 -34.37 9.44 4.21
N ALA A 381 -33.94 8.38 3.52
CA ALA A 381 -34.61 7.92 2.31
C ALA A 381 -36.05 7.44 2.58
N ARG A 382 -36.27 6.72 3.68
CA ARG A 382 -37.61 6.23 4.07
C ARG A 382 -38.52 7.34 4.58
N ALA A 383 -37.97 8.32 5.28
CA ALA A 383 -38.71 9.42 5.87
C ALA A 383 -38.85 10.63 4.94
N LYS A 384 -38.37 10.55 3.69
CA LYS A 384 -38.27 11.69 2.75
C LYS A 384 -39.51 12.58 2.69
N GLU A 385 -40.70 11.98 2.61
CA GLU A 385 -41.98 12.70 2.55
C GLU A 385 -42.29 13.53 3.82
N HIS A 386 -41.68 13.19 4.95
CA HIS A 386 -41.83 13.88 6.23
C HIS A 386 -40.69 14.87 6.54
N LEU A 387 -39.66 14.92 5.70
CA LEU A 387 -38.46 15.75 5.90
C LEU A 387 -38.45 17.02 5.05
N SER A 388 -39.54 17.27 4.31
CA SER A 388 -39.67 18.42 3.41
C SER A 388 -39.35 19.73 4.12
N GLY A 389 -38.37 20.46 3.59
CA GLY A 389 -37.91 21.75 4.11
C GLY A 389 -36.97 21.69 5.32
N SER A 390 -36.78 20.52 5.94
CA SER A 390 -35.81 20.34 7.02
C SER A 390 -34.37 20.34 6.48
N GLN A 391 -33.47 21.04 7.17
CA GLN A 391 -32.07 21.21 6.75
C GLN A 391 -31.11 20.91 7.89
N VAL A 392 -29.90 20.47 7.58
CA VAL A 392 -28.81 20.22 8.54
C VAL A 392 -27.59 21.08 8.20
N ILE A 393 -26.99 21.67 9.24
CA ILE A 393 -25.75 22.44 9.20
C ILE A 393 -24.77 21.76 10.17
N VAL A 394 -23.54 21.52 9.71
CA VAL A 394 -22.50 20.87 10.50
C VAL A 394 -21.30 21.81 10.60
N SER A 395 -21.11 22.44 11.75
CA SER A 395 -20.02 23.38 12.01
C SER A 395 -18.77 22.64 12.51
N TRP A 396 -17.60 23.14 12.12
CA TRP A 396 -16.30 22.54 12.48
C TRP A 396 -15.58 23.37 13.55
N SER A 397 -14.74 22.75 14.37
CA SER A 397 -14.03 23.46 15.44
C SER A 397 -13.01 24.50 14.92
N SER A 398 -12.71 24.53 13.63
CA SER A 398 -11.98 25.62 12.96
C SER A 398 -12.79 26.91 12.79
N GLY A 399 -14.09 26.91 13.12
CA GLY A 399 -15.00 28.05 12.96
C GLY A 399 -15.66 28.15 11.58
N GLU A 400 -15.51 27.13 10.74
CA GLU A 400 -16.16 27.07 9.43
C GLU A 400 -17.60 26.54 9.56
N GLU A 401 -18.55 27.30 9.02
CA GLU A 401 -19.95 26.88 8.86
C GLU A 401 -20.23 26.60 7.37
N PRO A 402 -20.12 25.34 6.91
CA PRO A 402 -20.47 24.95 5.55
C PRO A 402 -21.98 25.14 5.28
N PRO A 403 -22.40 25.20 3.99
CA PRO A 403 -23.79 25.46 3.62
C PRO A 403 -24.75 24.41 4.17
N ALA A 404 -25.96 24.85 4.52
CA ALA A 404 -27.06 23.98 4.93
C ALA A 404 -27.37 22.94 3.85
N ARG A 405 -27.61 21.69 4.27
CA ARG A 405 -27.95 20.56 3.40
C ARG A 405 -29.37 20.11 3.67
N ALA A 406 -30.14 19.85 2.61
CA ALA A 406 -31.51 19.38 2.73
C ALA A 406 -31.56 17.91 3.19
N LEU A 407 -32.45 17.58 4.12
CA LEU A 407 -32.59 16.22 4.65
C LEU A 407 -33.49 15.30 3.80
N ASP A 408 -34.34 15.87 2.96
CA ASP A 408 -35.19 15.19 1.98
C ASP A 408 -34.50 14.92 0.63
N ALA A 409 -33.37 15.59 0.37
CA ALA A 409 -32.51 15.38 -0.80
C ALA A 409 -31.00 15.36 -0.42
N PRO A 410 -30.56 14.45 0.46
CA PRO A 410 -29.20 14.46 1.02
C PRO A 410 -28.09 14.08 0.03
N GLY A 411 -28.43 13.54 -1.15
CA GLY A 411 -27.48 13.08 -2.17
C GLY A 411 -27.24 14.04 -3.34
N ASP A 412 -27.87 15.22 -3.34
CA ASP A 412 -27.79 16.21 -4.45
C ASP A 412 -26.52 17.09 -4.35
N SER A 413 -25.43 16.54 -3.81
CA SER A 413 -24.13 17.20 -3.84
C SER A 413 -23.54 17.05 -5.25
N SER A 414 -23.06 18.16 -5.83
CA SER A 414 -22.30 18.14 -7.09
C SER A 414 -21.22 17.06 -7.05
N SER A 415 -20.88 16.49 -8.21
CA SER A 415 -19.81 15.49 -8.38
C SER A 415 -18.45 15.93 -7.84
N ASP A 416 -18.29 17.22 -7.51
CA ASP A 416 -17.08 17.85 -6.96
C ASP A 416 -17.07 17.97 -5.43
N ALA A 417 -18.11 17.50 -4.73
CA ALA A 417 -18.16 17.56 -3.27
C ALA A 417 -17.19 16.54 -2.65
N TYR A 418 -16.08 17.02 -2.09
CA TYR A 418 -15.19 16.21 -1.25
C TYR A 418 -15.85 15.99 0.13
N PRO A 419 -16.30 14.77 0.47
CA PRO A 419 -16.88 14.50 1.77
C PRO A 419 -15.82 14.72 2.87
N ARG A 420 -16.13 15.58 3.85
CA ARG A 420 -15.22 15.91 4.96
C ARG A 420 -15.25 14.89 6.09
N ALA A 421 -16.23 13.99 6.08
CA ALA A 421 -16.36 12.88 7.00
C ALA A 421 -16.63 11.61 6.20
N ARG A 422 -16.28 10.46 6.78
CA ARG A 422 -16.61 9.17 6.19
C ARG A 422 -17.75 8.53 6.95
N TYR A 423 -18.86 8.29 6.26
CA TYR A 423 -20.00 7.59 6.84
C TYR A 423 -19.86 6.07 6.67
N LEU A 424 -19.65 5.37 7.78
CA LEU A 424 -19.60 3.91 7.84
C LEU A 424 -20.95 3.37 8.32
N SER A 425 -21.94 3.34 7.43
CA SER A 425 -23.24 2.76 7.75
C SER A 425 -23.16 1.25 7.96
N GLN A 426 -24.12 0.65 8.66
CA GLN A 426 -24.19 -0.81 8.79
C GLN A 426 -24.22 -1.49 7.42
N GLN A 427 -25.02 -0.97 6.50
CA GLN A 427 -25.10 -1.47 5.13
C GLN A 427 -23.76 -1.36 4.41
N PHE A 428 -23.06 -0.24 4.54
CA PHE A 428 -21.74 -0.07 3.92
C PHE A 428 -20.78 -1.18 4.36
N VAL A 429 -20.78 -1.53 5.65
CA VAL A 429 -19.95 -2.61 6.20
C VAL A 429 -20.42 -3.98 5.69
N GLU A 430 -21.72 -4.24 5.65
CA GLU A 430 -22.27 -5.50 5.14
C GLU A 430 -21.95 -5.72 3.65
N GLU A 431 -22.10 -4.68 2.83
CA GLU A 431 -21.76 -4.68 1.40
C GLU A 431 -20.27 -4.92 1.19
N LEU A 432 -19.41 -4.18 1.93
CA LEU A 432 -17.96 -4.32 1.86
C LEU A 432 -17.47 -5.71 2.25
N CYS A 433 -18.18 -6.40 3.15
CA CYS A 433 -17.89 -7.76 3.58
C CYS A 433 -18.59 -8.85 2.74
N SER A 434 -19.35 -8.49 1.71
CA SER A 434 -19.99 -9.43 0.78
C SER A 434 -19.01 -9.89 -0.32
N ILE A 435 -19.32 -11.01 -1.00
CA ILE A 435 -18.51 -11.49 -2.13
C ILE A 435 -18.47 -10.44 -3.26
N GLU A 436 -19.59 -9.77 -3.51
CA GLU A 436 -19.70 -8.73 -4.54
C GLU A 436 -18.93 -7.45 -4.16
N GLY A 437 -18.81 -7.15 -2.86
CA GLY A 437 -18.05 -6.00 -2.36
C GLY A 437 -16.54 -6.22 -2.21
N MET A 438 -16.04 -7.44 -2.44
CA MET A 438 -14.61 -7.78 -2.32
C MET A 438 -13.68 -6.85 -3.12
N PRO A 439 -13.97 -6.47 -4.38
CA PRO A 439 -13.12 -5.52 -5.12
C PRO A 439 -12.99 -4.18 -4.41
N ARG A 440 -14.11 -3.66 -3.87
CA ARG A 440 -14.15 -2.39 -3.14
C ARG A 440 -13.42 -2.47 -1.81
N LEU A 441 -13.46 -3.63 -1.14
CA LEU A 441 -12.65 -3.90 0.04
C LEU A 441 -11.15 -3.90 -0.28
N ILE A 442 -10.76 -4.46 -1.43
CA ILE A 442 -9.36 -4.45 -1.89
C ILE A 442 -8.89 -3.02 -2.12
N GLU A 443 -9.65 -2.18 -2.85
CA GLU A 443 -9.32 -0.76 -3.04
C GLU A 443 -9.15 0.00 -1.71
N GLU A 444 -9.97 -0.32 -0.72
CA GLU A 444 -9.89 0.26 0.62
C GLU A 444 -8.64 -0.19 1.38
N ILE A 445 -8.29 -1.47 1.27
CA ILE A 445 -7.04 -2.02 1.82
C ILE A 445 -5.85 -1.35 1.14
N GLU A 446 -5.85 -1.24 -0.18
CA GLU A 446 -4.83 -0.58 -0.98
C GLU A 446 -4.66 0.89 -0.60
N ARG A 447 -5.76 1.62 -0.38
CA ARG A 447 -5.70 3.00 0.14
C ARG A 447 -5.05 3.05 1.51
N VAL A 448 -5.39 2.14 2.42
CA VAL A 448 -4.78 2.08 3.75
C VAL A 448 -3.29 1.73 3.67
N ILE A 449 -2.90 0.83 2.76
CA ILE A 449 -1.50 0.50 2.47
C ILE A 449 -0.77 1.76 1.99
N PHE A 450 -1.33 2.46 1.01
CA PHE A 450 -0.78 3.70 0.48
C PHE A 450 -0.65 4.80 1.56
N GLU A 451 -1.67 4.98 2.40
CA GLU A 451 -1.65 5.93 3.53
C GLU A 451 -0.60 5.56 4.60
N ALA A 452 -0.27 4.29 4.75
CA ALA A 452 0.77 3.83 5.67
C ALA A 452 2.20 4.17 5.21
N HIS A 453 2.40 4.49 3.93
CA HIS A 453 3.70 4.94 3.42
C HIS A 453 3.94 6.42 3.75
N PRO A 454 5.16 6.78 4.20
CA PRO A 454 5.60 8.17 4.27
C PRO A 454 5.44 8.90 2.94
N SER A 455 5.17 10.20 2.96
CA SER A 455 4.91 10.99 1.74
C SER A 455 6.05 10.92 0.72
N LEU A 456 7.31 10.87 1.17
CA LEU A 456 8.49 10.73 0.30
C LEU A 456 8.53 9.37 -0.40
N GLU A 457 8.08 8.30 0.26
CA GLU A 457 8.05 6.94 -0.30
C GLU A 457 6.88 6.71 -1.25
N ARG A 458 5.90 7.63 -1.30
CA ARG A 458 4.80 7.58 -2.30
C ARG A 458 5.23 8.07 -3.67
N GLU A 459 6.45 8.62 -3.80
CA GLU A 459 7.07 9.02 -5.07
C GLU A 459 6.25 10.04 -5.88
N GLY A 460 5.24 10.70 -5.29
CA GLY A 460 4.31 11.58 -5.98
C GLY A 460 3.19 10.86 -6.73
N ALA A 461 2.93 9.58 -6.41
CA ALA A 461 1.71 8.89 -6.79
C ALA A 461 0.52 9.44 -5.98
N PHE A 462 -0.69 9.37 -6.53
CA PHE A 462 -1.92 9.82 -5.86
C PHE A 462 -2.68 8.68 -5.18
N ASP A 463 -2.44 7.44 -5.61
CA ASP A 463 -3.04 6.23 -5.07
C ASP A 463 -2.06 5.04 -5.10
N PHE A 464 -2.52 3.89 -4.60
CA PHE A 464 -1.74 2.67 -4.55
C PHE A 464 -1.44 2.09 -5.94
N GLY A 465 -2.39 2.18 -6.87
CA GLY A 465 -2.25 1.63 -8.22
C GLY A 465 -1.13 2.33 -8.98
N GLU A 466 -1.09 3.66 -8.94
CA GLU A 466 -0.02 4.44 -9.55
C GLU A 466 1.35 4.18 -8.89
N LEU A 467 1.39 4.02 -7.56
CA LEU A 467 2.62 3.65 -6.86
C LEU A 467 3.12 2.26 -7.26
N LEU A 468 2.21 1.29 -7.35
CA LEU A 468 2.51 -0.07 -7.80
C LEU A 468 3.02 -0.06 -9.24
N ASP A 469 2.36 0.66 -10.15
CA ASP A 469 2.77 0.75 -11.54
C ASP A 469 4.15 1.41 -11.71
N ARG A 470 4.46 2.45 -10.92
CA ARG A 470 5.78 3.09 -10.96
C ARG A 470 6.91 2.15 -10.53
N ARG A 471 6.68 1.30 -9.52
CA ARG A 471 7.69 0.38 -9.00
C ARG A 471 7.76 -0.95 -9.75
N ALA A 472 6.61 -1.53 -10.09
CA ALA A 472 6.51 -2.84 -10.73
C ALA A 472 6.40 -2.78 -12.25
N GLY A 473 6.04 -1.63 -12.84
CA GLY A 473 5.80 -1.49 -14.27
C GLY A 473 6.98 -1.91 -15.13
N GLY A 474 8.20 -1.54 -14.74
CA GLY A 474 9.42 -1.98 -15.46
C GLY A 474 9.61 -3.50 -15.46
N HIS A 475 9.20 -4.19 -14.41
CA HIS A 475 9.26 -5.66 -14.33
C HIS A 475 8.16 -6.30 -15.20
N ARG A 476 6.95 -5.74 -15.20
CA ARG A 476 5.85 -6.20 -16.09
C ARG A 476 6.18 -6.01 -17.56
N ASP A 477 6.81 -4.89 -17.91
CA ASP A 477 7.26 -4.61 -19.27
C ASP A 477 8.36 -5.59 -19.69
N ALA A 478 9.37 -5.82 -18.83
CA ALA A 478 10.42 -6.79 -19.07
C ALA A 478 9.86 -8.21 -19.28
N ARG A 479 8.92 -8.62 -18.42
CA ARG A 479 8.21 -9.89 -18.55
C ARG A 479 7.49 -10.00 -19.90
N SER A 480 6.70 -8.99 -20.27
CA SER A 480 5.92 -8.99 -21.52
C SER A 480 6.82 -9.06 -22.76
N LEU A 481 7.97 -8.37 -22.74
CA LEU A 481 8.97 -8.42 -23.81
C LEU A 481 9.59 -9.81 -23.95
N GLU A 482 9.95 -10.45 -22.84
CA GLU A 482 10.53 -11.80 -22.85
C GLU A 482 9.50 -12.88 -23.24
N GLU A 483 8.25 -12.76 -22.79
CA GLU A 483 7.15 -13.64 -23.24
C GLU A 483 6.95 -13.55 -24.77
N ALA A 484 6.96 -12.34 -25.34
CA ALA A 484 6.89 -12.14 -26.78
C ALA A 484 8.12 -12.71 -27.51
N ALA A 485 9.32 -12.56 -26.95
CA ALA A 485 10.54 -13.16 -27.50
C ALA A 485 10.47 -14.70 -27.49
N LEU A 486 9.95 -15.30 -26.41
CA LEU A 486 9.76 -16.75 -26.31
C LEU A 486 8.80 -17.31 -27.35
N VAL A 487 7.73 -16.58 -27.69
CA VAL A 487 6.81 -16.97 -28.78
C VAL A 487 7.59 -17.03 -30.10
N ASN A 488 8.34 -15.96 -30.43
CA ASN A 488 9.11 -15.90 -31.67
C ASN A 488 10.19 -17.00 -31.75
N ILE A 489 10.93 -17.24 -30.67
CA ILE A 489 11.94 -18.31 -30.61
C ILE A 489 11.27 -19.68 -30.79
N SER A 490 10.12 -19.91 -30.16
CA SER A 490 9.39 -21.17 -30.31
C SER A 490 8.91 -21.41 -31.73
N ASP A 491 8.39 -20.39 -32.40
CA ASP A 491 8.00 -20.48 -33.81
C ASP A 491 9.21 -20.78 -34.72
N GLN A 492 10.38 -20.16 -34.45
CA GLN A 492 11.61 -20.44 -35.18
C GLN A 492 12.11 -21.88 -34.96
N ILE A 493 12.03 -22.40 -33.74
CA ILE A 493 12.38 -23.81 -33.46
C ILE A 493 11.46 -24.74 -34.28
N GLY A 494 10.16 -24.45 -34.32
CA GLY A 494 9.19 -25.18 -35.15
C GLY A 494 9.60 -25.21 -36.62
N VAL A 495 9.92 -24.05 -37.21
CA VAL A 495 10.38 -23.93 -38.60
C VAL A 495 11.65 -24.74 -38.86
N GLU A 496 12.63 -24.68 -37.95
CA GLU A 496 13.87 -25.44 -38.11
C GLU A 496 13.65 -26.96 -37.93
N MET A 497 12.74 -27.36 -37.04
CA MET A 497 12.33 -28.77 -36.88
C MET A 497 11.60 -29.32 -38.11
N GLU A 498 10.77 -28.52 -38.79
CA GLU A 498 10.16 -28.89 -40.06
C GLU A 498 11.23 -29.13 -41.14
N LYS A 499 12.21 -28.24 -41.26
CA LYS A 499 13.34 -28.41 -42.19
C LYS A 499 14.10 -29.71 -41.95
N VAL A 500 14.32 -30.11 -40.70
CA VAL A 500 14.96 -31.39 -40.35
C VAL A 500 14.15 -32.58 -40.87
N ARG A 501 12.82 -32.52 -40.81
CA ARG A 501 11.93 -33.58 -41.32
C ARG A 501 11.95 -33.67 -42.85
N GLU A 502 12.07 -32.54 -43.54
CA GLU A 502 12.12 -32.48 -45.01
C GLU A 502 13.38 -33.14 -45.60
N VAL A 503 14.47 -33.31 -44.83
CA VAL A 503 15.75 -33.85 -45.34
C VAL A 503 15.57 -35.17 -46.09
N ARG A 504 14.80 -36.11 -45.54
CA ARG A 504 14.60 -37.44 -46.15
C ARG A 504 13.78 -37.35 -47.44
N GLU A 505 12.73 -36.54 -47.45
CA GLU A 505 11.84 -36.36 -48.60
C GLU A 505 12.55 -35.61 -49.74
N LEU A 506 13.29 -34.55 -49.41
CA LEU A 506 14.10 -33.80 -50.37
C LEU A 506 15.17 -34.69 -50.99
N GLN A 507 15.83 -35.54 -50.20
CA GLN A 507 16.79 -36.51 -50.72
C GLN A 507 16.12 -37.48 -51.71
N ALA A 508 14.96 -38.04 -51.37
CA ALA A 508 14.22 -38.93 -52.27
C ALA A 508 13.78 -38.23 -53.57
N LYS A 509 13.29 -36.99 -53.47
CA LYS A 509 12.91 -36.15 -54.63
C LYS A 509 14.10 -35.81 -55.52
N ILE A 510 15.26 -35.53 -54.92
CA ILE A 510 16.52 -35.33 -55.66
C ILE A 510 16.87 -36.60 -56.42
N ASP A 511 16.88 -37.76 -55.76
CA ASP A 511 17.24 -39.03 -56.38
C ASP A 511 16.28 -39.41 -57.53
N GLU A 512 14.97 -39.15 -57.39
CA GLU A 512 13.98 -39.37 -58.44
C GLU A 512 14.16 -38.44 -59.64
N LYS A 513 14.36 -37.14 -59.39
CA LYS A 513 14.57 -36.15 -60.44
C LYS A 513 15.91 -36.36 -61.16
N GLU A 514 16.95 -36.79 -60.46
CA GLU A 514 18.22 -37.19 -61.10
C GLU A 514 18.02 -38.39 -62.04
N LYS A 515 17.22 -39.39 -61.64
CA LYS A 515 16.83 -40.50 -62.54
C LYS A 515 15.98 -40.02 -63.73
N LEU A 516 15.12 -39.02 -63.54
CA LEU A 516 14.33 -38.43 -64.63
C LEU A 516 15.21 -37.66 -65.61
N VAL A 517 16.15 -36.86 -65.11
CA VAL A 517 17.15 -36.16 -65.92
C VAL A 517 17.97 -37.18 -66.73
N ALA A 518 18.43 -38.27 -66.10
CA ALA A 518 19.16 -39.34 -66.79
C ALA A 518 18.33 -40.03 -67.90
N ARG A 519 17.02 -40.24 -67.67
CA ARG A 519 16.10 -40.76 -68.70
C ARG A 519 15.95 -39.79 -69.88
N TYR A 520 15.72 -38.51 -69.61
CA TYR A 520 15.65 -37.51 -70.68
C TYR A 520 16.98 -37.39 -71.44
N GLU A 521 18.12 -37.52 -70.76
CA GLU A 521 19.42 -37.59 -71.43
C GLU A 521 19.55 -38.81 -72.35
N GLN A 522 18.98 -39.97 -71.97
CA GLN A 522 18.92 -41.17 -72.79
C GLN A 522 17.96 -41.02 -73.98
N ASP A 523 16.76 -40.46 -73.77
CA ASP A 523 15.78 -40.17 -74.82
C ASP A 523 16.36 -39.18 -75.84
N ARG A 524 17.06 -38.15 -75.35
CA ARG A 524 17.80 -37.21 -76.19
C ARG A 524 18.85 -37.92 -77.04
N LYS A 525 19.58 -38.90 -76.48
CA LYS A 525 20.56 -39.72 -77.24
C LYS A 525 19.88 -40.60 -78.30
N ALA A 526 18.68 -41.13 -78.02
CA ALA A 526 17.95 -42.01 -78.93
C ALA A 526 17.25 -41.27 -80.10
N LEU A 527 16.86 -40.01 -79.91
CA LEU A 527 16.20 -39.16 -80.92
C LEU A 527 17.16 -38.60 -82.00
N LEU A 528 18.45 -38.94 -81.96
CA LEU A 528 19.45 -38.48 -82.93
C LEU A 528 19.42 -39.35 -84.21
N PRO A 529 19.13 -38.80 -85.41
CA PRO A 529 19.14 -39.56 -86.66
C PRO A 529 20.56 -39.96 -87.12
N LYS A 530 20.72 -41.10 -87.80
CA LYS A 530 21.99 -41.53 -88.43
C LYS A 530 22.28 -40.72 -89.71
N GLY A 531 22.97 -39.58 -89.57
CA GLY A 531 23.59 -38.80 -90.65
C GLY A 531 24.79 -38.02 -90.10
N ASP A 532 25.42 -37.14 -90.89
CA ASP A 532 26.78 -36.59 -90.60
C ASP A 532 26.97 -36.15 -89.14
N LYS A 533 27.67 -37.01 -88.39
CA LYS A 533 27.60 -37.16 -86.93
C LYS A 533 28.20 -35.95 -86.19
N LYS A 534 29.22 -35.33 -86.80
CA LYS A 534 30.10 -34.36 -86.16
C LYS A 534 29.47 -32.98 -85.94
N THR A 535 28.69 -32.49 -86.91
CA THR A 535 28.08 -31.15 -86.85
C THR A 535 26.88 -31.10 -85.89
N ARG A 536 26.16 -32.21 -85.72
CA ARG A 536 25.01 -32.31 -84.80
C ARG A 536 25.42 -32.51 -83.35
N GLU A 537 26.44 -33.34 -83.11
CA GLU A 537 27.05 -33.47 -81.77
C GLU A 537 27.57 -32.11 -81.29
N TRP A 538 28.20 -31.33 -82.19
CA TRP A 538 28.64 -29.97 -81.91
C TRP A 538 27.48 -29.01 -81.59
N HIS A 539 26.40 -29.01 -82.37
CA HIS A 539 25.20 -28.21 -82.07
C HIS A 539 24.65 -28.52 -80.66
N GLN A 540 24.62 -29.80 -80.29
CA GLN A 540 24.13 -30.24 -78.99
C GLN A 540 25.03 -29.77 -77.83
N GLU A 541 26.36 -29.85 -77.99
CA GLU A 541 27.33 -29.34 -77.01
C GLU A 541 27.15 -27.84 -76.77
N LEU A 542 26.89 -27.08 -77.83
CA LEU A 542 26.61 -25.63 -77.76
C LEU A 542 25.31 -25.32 -77.03
N VAL A 543 24.23 -26.03 -77.33
CA VAL A 543 22.92 -25.83 -76.66
C VAL A 543 23.03 -26.14 -75.15
N VAL A 544 23.70 -27.23 -74.78
CA VAL A 544 23.93 -27.61 -73.37
C VAL A 544 24.75 -26.54 -72.64
N ALA A 545 25.80 -26.02 -73.29
CA ALA A 545 26.60 -24.94 -72.72
C ALA A 545 25.80 -23.63 -72.57
N ALA A 546 24.99 -23.26 -73.57
CA ALA A 546 24.13 -22.08 -73.51
C ALA A 546 23.10 -22.18 -72.38
N ASP A 547 22.48 -23.35 -72.18
CA ASP A 547 21.54 -23.57 -71.07
C ASP A 547 22.21 -23.50 -69.70
N LYS A 548 23.46 -23.97 -69.58
CA LYS A 548 24.26 -23.83 -68.36
C LYS A 548 24.54 -22.35 -68.04
N VAL A 549 24.90 -21.54 -69.06
CA VAL A 549 25.13 -20.10 -68.90
C VAL A 549 23.82 -19.35 -68.58
N ARG A 550 22.69 -19.73 -69.20
CA ARG A 550 21.35 -19.23 -68.83
C ARG A 550 21.02 -19.52 -67.36
N GLY A 551 21.42 -20.69 -66.85
CA GLY A 551 21.33 -21.05 -65.43
C GLY A 551 22.09 -20.07 -64.52
N TYR A 552 23.35 -19.76 -64.85
CA TYR A 552 24.14 -18.76 -64.11
C TYR A 552 23.49 -17.38 -64.10
N LEU A 553 22.97 -16.93 -65.25
CA LEU A 553 22.25 -15.65 -65.35
C LEU A 553 20.98 -15.61 -64.51
N ARG A 554 20.24 -16.73 -64.41
CA ARG A 554 19.06 -16.81 -63.55
C ARG A 554 19.43 -16.70 -62.07
N THR A 555 20.48 -17.39 -61.62
CA THR A 555 20.98 -17.28 -60.24
C THR A 555 21.42 -15.86 -59.90
N LEU A 556 22.11 -15.17 -60.82
CA LEU A 556 22.49 -13.77 -60.66
C LEU A 556 21.26 -12.85 -60.60
N GLY A 557 20.23 -13.11 -61.40
CA GLY A 557 18.94 -12.40 -61.34
C GLY A 557 18.24 -12.52 -59.99
N ASN A 558 18.20 -13.72 -59.40
CA ASN A 558 17.62 -13.95 -58.07
C ASN A 558 18.43 -13.25 -56.97
N ARG A 559 19.77 -13.26 -57.08
CA ARG A 559 20.65 -12.53 -56.16
C ARG A 559 20.40 -11.03 -56.22
N ARG A 560 20.28 -10.45 -57.43
CA ARG A 560 19.93 -9.04 -57.61
C ARG A 560 18.58 -8.69 -56.95
N ALA A 561 17.56 -9.51 -57.16
CA ALA A 561 16.25 -9.30 -56.54
C ALA A 561 16.31 -9.33 -55.00
N SER A 562 17.15 -10.19 -54.43
CA SER A 562 17.35 -10.29 -52.98
C SER A 562 18.10 -9.07 -52.42
N ILE A 563 19.13 -8.60 -53.14
CA ILE A 563 19.88 -7.37 -52.79
C ILE A 563 18.93 -6.17 -52.70
N VAL A 564 18.04 -6.00 -53.69
CA VAL A 564 17.05 -4.90 -53.69
C VAL A 564 16.10 -4.97 -52.49
N ARG A 565 15.72 -6.17 -52.02
CA ARG A 565 14.90 -6.30 -50.81
C ARG A 565 15.63 -5.83 -49.57
N VAL A 566 16.90 -6.21 -49.42
CA VAL A 566 17.76 -5.75 -48.32
C VAL A 566 17.94 -4.23 -48.35
N GLU A 567 18.15 -3.63 -49.53
CA GLU A 567 18.22 -2.16 -49.68
C GLU A 567 16.94 -1.47 -49.19
N ASN A 568 15.77 -2.05 -49.49
CA ASN A 568 14.49 -1.51 -49.06
C ASN A 568 14.29 -1.66 -47.53
N GLU A 569 14.70 -2.77 -46.93
CA GLU A 569 14.66 -2.96 -45.48
C GLU A 569 15.58 -1.99 -44.74
N ILE A 570 16.79 -1.75 -45.25
CA ILE A 570 17.72 -0.75 -44.71
C ILE A 570 17.10 0.64 -44.75
N ARG A 571 16.47 0.99 -45.88
CA ARG A 571 15.79 2.28 -46.05
C ARG A 571 14.63 2.44 -45.09
N ASP A 572 13.77 1.43 -44.97
CA ASP A 572 12.60 1.46 -44.08
C ASP A 572 13.00 1.58 -42.60
N LEU A 573 14.04 0.86 -42.16
CA LEU A 573 14.54 0.99 -40.79
C LEU A 573 15.00 2.42 -40.49
N ARG A 574 15.78 3.02 -41.39
CA ARG A 574 16.35 4.36 -41.20
C ARG A 574 15.30 5.47 -41.29
N GLN A 575 14.34 5.36 -42.20
CA GLN A 575 13.37 6.42 -42.48
C GLN A 575 12.15 6.37 -41.57
N ASN A 576 11.69 5.16 -41.23
CA ASN A 576 10.41 4.96 -40.55
C ASN A 576 10.61 4.34 -39.17
N ARG A 577 11.10 3.10 -39.09
CA ARG A 577 11.04 2.29 -37.86
C ARG A 577 11.93 2.83 -36.73
N ALA A 578 13.19 3.20 -37.01
CA ALA A 578 14.10 3.69 -35.97
C ALA A 578 13.69 5.10 -35.44
N PRO A 579 13.35 6.09 -36.29
CA PRO A 579 12.84 7.37 -35.82
C PRO A 579 11.52 7.26 -35.05
N GLU A 580 10.58 6.42 -35.50
CA GLU A 580 9.32 6.19 -34.79
C GLU A 580 9.54 5.54 -33.43
N GLY A 581 10.41 4.52 -33.36
CA GLY A 581 10.83 3.91 -32.10
C GLY A 581 11.44 4.91 -31.12
N LEU A 582 12.30 5.80 -31.60
CA LEU A 582 12.89 6.86 -30.77
C LEU A 582 11.83 7.87 -30.29
N ARG A 583 10.88 8.28 -31.16
CA ARG A 583 9.77 9.16 -30.76
C ARG A 583 8.90 8.53 -29.68
N ALA A 584 8.52 7.26 -29.86
CA ALA A 584 7.74 6.52 -28.88
C ALA A 584 8.48 6.38 -27.54
N MET A 585 9.79 6.15 -27.56
CA MET A 585 10.63 6.11 -26.36
C MET A 585 10.67 7.48 -25.66
N ARG A 586 10.88 8.56 -26.42
CA ARG A 586 10.92 9.93 -25.88
C ARG A 586 9.59 10.34 -25.24
N GLU A 587 8.47 9.91 -25.81
CA GLU A 587 7.15 10.20 -25.24
C GLU A 587 6.93 9.47 -23.92
N ARG A 588 7.26 8.17 -23.87
CA ARG A 588 7.13 7.36 -22.64
C ARG A 588 8.02 7.85 -21.50
N TYR A 589 9.23 8.34 -21.80
CA TYR A 589 10.22 8.70 -20.80
C TYR A 589 10.54 10.20 -20.78
N ARG A 590 9.54 11.05 -21.06
CA ARG A 590 9.68 12.51 -21.11
C ARG A 590 10.29 13.10 -19.82
N ASN A 591 10.01 12.49 -18.67
CA ASN A 591 10.43 12.96 -17.36
C ASN A 591 11.94 12.76 -17.07
N LEU A 592 12.68 12.03 -17.92
CA LEU A 592 14.13 11.87 -17.77
C LEU A 592 14.92 13.17 -18.00
N GLY A 593 14.31 14.16 -18.68
CA GLY A 593 14.94 15.46 -18.90
C GLY A 593 16.09 15.46 -19.91
N PHE A 594 16.29 14.37 -20.68
CA PHE A 594 17.31 14.32 -21.73
C PHE A 594 17.06 15.38 -22.81
N ASN A 595 18.13 16.05 -23.22
CA ASN A 595 18.10 16.97 -24.35
C ASN A 595 18.11 16.21 -25.69
N GLU A 596 17.96 16.94 -26.80
CA GLU A 596 17.85 16.35 -28.14
C GLU A 596 19.11 15.56 -28.54
N ALA A 597 20.31 16.05 -28.20
CA ALA A 597 21.57 15.39 -28.50
C ALA A 597 21.79 14.10 -27.67
N GLU A 598 21.19 14.02 -26.48
CA GLU A 598 21.19 12.81 -25.66
C GLU A 598 20.23 11.77 -26.23
N TRP A 599 19.01 12.17 -26.64
CA TRP A 599 18.05 11.29 -27.29
C TRP A 599 18.58 10.71 -28.60
N GLU A 600 19.34 11.47 -29.39
CA GLU A 600 19.92 11.01 -30.65
C GLU A 600 20.83 9.77 -30.46
N ARG A 601 21.44 9.61 -29.28
CA ARG A 601 22.29 8.44 -28.96
C ARG A 601 21.50 7.13 -28.83
N PHE A 602 20.19 7.19 -28.66
CA PHE A 602 19.30 6.03 -28.58
C PHE A 602 18.75 5.61 -29.95
N LEU A 603 19.07 6.35 -31.03
CA LEU A 603 18.62 6.01 -32.37
C LEU A 603 19.26 4.69 -32.82
N LEU A 604 18.42 3.72 -33.20
CA LEU A 604 18.91 2.44 -33.73
C LEU A 604 19.60 2.64 -35.08
N VAL A 605 20.87 2.26 -35.16
CA VAL A 605 21.70 2.33 -36.36
C VAL A 605 22.29 0.96 -36.70
N PHE A 606 22.52 0.71 -37.99
CA PHE A 606 23.27 -0.46 -38.42
C PHE A 606 24.74 -0.36 -37.99
N LYS A 607 25.32 -1.49 -37.61
CA LYS A 607 26.74 -1.58 -37.24
C LYS A 607 27.61 -1.65 -38.49
N GLY A 608 28.46 -0.64 -38.70
CA GLY A 608 29.41 -0.58 -39.81
C GLY A 608 28.81 -0.07 -41.12
N ASP A 609 29.57 -0.20 -42.21
CA ASP A 609 29.18 0.29 -43.54
C ASP A 609 28.31 -0.73 -44.29
N VAL A 610 27.02 -0.72 -44.00
CA VAL A 610 26.05 -1.61 -44.68
C VAL A 610 25.79 -1.17 -46.13
N ASP A 611 25.82 0.13 -46.43
CA ASP A 611 25.55 0.64 -47.78
C ASP A 611 26.68 0.26 -48.74
N GLY A 612 27.94 0.40 -48.31
CA GLY A 612 29.10 -0.04 -49.06
C GLY A 612 29.10 -1.55 -49.29
N ALA A 613 28.74 -2.35 -48.27
CA ALA A 613 28.65 -3.80 -48.41
C ALA A 613 27.60 -4.25 -49.44
N VAL A 614 26.41 -3.64 -49.42
CA VAL A 614 25.32 -3.95 -50.33
C VAL A 614 25.63 -3.46 -51.76
N THR A 615 26.18 -2.24 -51.89
CA THR A 615 26.59 -1.66 -53.17
C THR A 615 27.67 -2.50 -53.85
N ALA A 616 28.72 -2.88 -53.11
CA ALA A 616 29.79 -3.72 -53.64
C ALA A 616 29.26 -5.07 -54.16
N LYS A 617 28.29 -5.67 -53.45
CA LYS A 617 27.67 -6.92 -53.90
C LYS A 617 26.78 -6.73 -55.12
N SER A 618 26.05 -5.62 -55.20
CA SER A 618 25.25 -5.25 -56.37
C SER A 618 26.12 -5.09 -57.61
N GLU A 619 27.22 -4.35 -57.51
CA GLU A 619 28.19 -4.15 -58.59
C GLU A 619 28.85 -5.47 -59.04
N GLU A 620 29.23 -6.34 -58.09
CA GLU A 620 29.77 -7.67 -58.38
C GLU A 620 28.78 -8.51 -59.22
N VAL A 621 27.49 -8.50 -58.84
CA VAL A 621 26.42 -9.23 -59.53
C VAL A 621 26.15 -8.64 -60.91
N GLU A 622 26.11 -7.32 -61.06
CA GLU A 622 25.90 -6.66 -62.35
C GLU A 622 27.07 -6.86 -63.31
N LYS A 623 28.31 -6.76 -62.82
CA LYS A 623 29.52 -7.03 -63.60
C LYS A 623 29.52 -8.47 -64.09
N SER A 624 29.21 -9.43 -63.21
CA SER A 624 29.09 -10.84 -63.56
C SER A 624 27.96 -11.10 -64.57
N THR A 625 26.80 -10.47 -64.38
CA THR A 625 25.65 -10.59 -65.29
C THR A 625 25.99 -10.08 -66.68
N THR A 626 26.66 -8.92 -66.76
CA THR A 626 27.08 -8.32 -68.03
C THR A 626 28.12 -9.19 -68.74
N ALA A 627 29.09 -9.73 -68.00
CA ALA A 627 30.10 -10.64 -68.53
C ALA A 627 29.49 -11.93 -69.08
N TRP A 628 28.55 -12.56 -68.36
CA TRP A 628 27.90 -13.82 -68.78
C TRP A 628 26.88 -13.62 -69.92
N LYS A 629 26.20 -12.47 -70.00
CA LYS A 629 25.34 -12.15 -71.15
C LYS A 629 26.17 -11.96 -72.43
N GLY A 630 27.27 -11.20 -72.34
CA GLY A 630 28.10 -10.85 -73.48
C GLY A 630 27.39 -9.99 -74.52
N ARG A 631 28.03 -9.83 -75.69
CA ARG A 631 27.46 -9.12 -76.86
C ARG A 631 27.45 -10.06 -78.05
N LYS A 632 26.44 -9.94 -78.92
CA LYS A 632 26.34 -10.74 -80.15
C LYS A 632 27.56 -10.43 -81.05
N PRO A 633 28.32 -11.42 -81.51
CA PRO A 633 29.44 -11.23 -82.43
C PRO A 633 29.00 -10.51 -83.71
N SER A 634 29.76 -9.51 -84.15
CA SER A 634 29.46 -8.72 -85.36
C SER A 634 30.03 -9.31 -86.65
N ALA A 635 30.99 -10.23 -86.56
CA ALA A 635 31.60 -10.93 -87.69
C ALA A 635 32.03 -12.35 -87.30
N ALA A 636 32.08 -13.26 -88.28
CA ALA A 636 32.63 -14.60 -88.11
C ALA A 636 34.15 -14.56 -87.89
N LEU A 637 34.68 -15.48 -87.08
CA LEU A 637 36.10 -15.57 -86.74
C LEU A 637 36.92 -16.26 -87.84
N ASP A 638 36.29 -17.03 -88.73
CA ASP A 638 36.96 -17.74 -89.81
C ASP A 638 36.13 -17.83 -91.11
N ALA A 639 36.78 -18.31 -92.18
CA ALA A 639 36.16 -18.50 -93.49
C ALA A 639 35.03 -19.56 -93.51
N SER A 640 34.84 -20.31 -92.43
CA SER A 640 33.73 -21.26 -92.25
C SER A 640 32.48 -20.60 -91.63
N GLY A 641 32.60 -19.33 -91.26
CA GLY A 641 31.53 -18.56 -90.63
C GLY A 641 31.45 -18.72 -89.12
N ALA A 642 32.34 -19.48 -88.46
CA ALA A 642 32.23 -19.81 -87.03
C ALA A 642 32.41 -18.60 -86.11
N PHE A 643 31.60 -18.52 -85.05
CA PHE A 643 31.64 -17.46 -84.04
C PHE A 643 32.41 -17.86 -82.77
N LEU A 644 32.93 -19.10 -82.71
CA LEU A 644 33.76 -19.61 -81.62
C LEU A 644 35.18 -19.93 -82.08
N ALA A 645 36.17 -19.62 -81.24
CA ALA A 645 37.54 -20.02 -81.46
C ALA A 645 37.70 -21.54 -81.33
N LYS A 646 38.58 -22.16 -82.13
CA LYS A 646 38.88 -23.59 -82.04
C LYS A 646 39.39 -23.94 -80.63
N GLY A 647 38.66 -24.80 -79.92
CA GLY A 647 38.99 -25.25 -78.56
C GLY A 647 38.48 -24.37 -77.41
N ALA A 648 37.56 -23.44 -77.67
CA ALA A 648 36.95 -22.60 -76.62
C ALA A 648 36.20 -23.44 -75.55
N ASP A 649 36.34 -23.06 -74.27
CA ASP A 649 35.54 -23.63 -73.19
C ASP A 649 34.10 -23.10 -73.29
N LEU A 650 33.22 -23.94 -73.82
CA LEU A 650 31.82 -23.61 -74.05
C LEU A 650 31.11 -23.19 -72.75
N ALA A 651 31.45 -23.80 -71.61
CA ALA A 651 30.80 -23.51 -70.33
C ALA A 651 31.23 -22.15 -69.72
N ARG A 652 32.28 -21.52 -70.26
CA ARG A 652 32.78 -20.19 -69.85
C ARG A 652 32.61 -19.14 -70.93
N THR A 653 31.92 -19.46 -72.01
CA THR A 653 31.68 -18.54 -73.11
C THR A 653 30.41 -17.71 -72.86
N PRO A 654 30.39 -16.39 -73.14
CA PRO A 654 29.20 -15.57 -72.96
C PRO A 654 28.01 -16.05 -73.80
N LEU A 655 26.80 -15.91 -73.25
CA LEU A 655 25.57 -16.46 -73.84
C LEU A 655 25.34 -15.97 -75.27
N ALA A 656 25.54 -14.67 -75.55
CA ALA A 656 25.31 -14.11 -76.87
C ALA A 656 26.23 -14.67 -77.97
N VAL A 657 27.42 -15.18 -77.60
CA VAL A 657 28.37 -15.82 -78.53
C VAL A 657 27.94 -17.27 -78.79
N LEU A 658 27.53 -18.00 -77.74
CA LEU A 658 26.98 -19.34 -77.87
C LEU A 658 25.70 -19.32 -78.72
N GLU A 659 24.80 -18.36 -78.50
CA GLU A 659 23.56 -18.23 -79.27
C GLU A 659 23.79 -17.90 -80.74
N ALA A 660 24.79 -17.07 -81.07
CA ALA A 660 25.16 -16.78 -82.45
C ALA A 660 25.73 -18.02 -83.17
N GLU A 661 26.54 -18.82 -82.48
CA GLU A 661 27.06 -20.07 -83.03
C GLU A 661 25.98 -21.16 -83.16
N ILE A 662 25.06 -21.25 -82.19
CA ILE A 662 23.87 -22.10 -82.28
C ILE A 662 23.05 -21.72 -83.53
N GLU A 663 22.74 -20.44 -83.72
CA GLU A 663 21.96 -19.94 -84.87
C GLU A 663 22.64 -20.29 -86.22
N ARG A 664 23.98 -20.26 -86.27
CA ARG A 664 24.75 -20.63 -87.46
C ARG A 664 24.68 -22.13 -87.74
N VAL A 665 24.94 -22.95 -86.73
CA VAL A 665 24.95 -24.41 -86.89
C VAL A 665 23.53 -24.93 -87.20
N GLU A 666 22.48 -24.30 -86.65
CA GLU A 666 21.08 -24.61 -87.00
C GLU A 666 20.76 -24.39 -88.47
N LYS A 667 21.30 -23.33 -89.09
CA LYS A 667 21.12 -23.06 -90.54
C LYS A 667 21.81 -24.12 -91.42
N LEU A 668 22.88 -24.76 -90.94
CA LEU A 668 23.63 -25.79 -91.68
C LEU A 668 23.01 -27.20 -91.58
N VAL A 669 22.19 -27.45 -90.55
CA VAL A 669 21.62 -28.78 -90.26
C VAL A 669 20.21 -28.98 -90.86
N ALA A 670 19.71 -28.04 -91.67
CA ALA A 670 18.35 -28.01 -92.22
C ALA A 670 18.03 -29.16 -93.20
N ALA A 671 17.78 -30.36 -92.67
CA ALA A 671 17.16 -31.48 -93.39
C ALA A 671 16.09 -32.23 -92.56
N ASP A 672 15.95 -31.98 -91.25
CA ASP A 672 14.84 -32.55 -90.46
C ASP A 672 14.43 -31.63 -89.30
N ARG A 673 13.49 -30.71 -89.59
CA ARG A 673 12.95 -29.75 -88.61
C ARG A 673 12.16 -30.42 -87.48
N GLU A 674 11.63 -31.62 -87.67
CA GLU A 674 10.79 -32.28 -86.67
C GLU A 674 11.65 -32.94 -85.57
N SER A 675 12.72 -33.64 -85.96
CA SER A 675 13.68 -34.20 -85.01
C SER A 675 14.41 -33.12 -84.22
N ALA A 676 14.80 -32.01 -84.85
CA ALA A 676 15.40 -30.86 -84.17
C ALA A 676 14.45 -30.24 -83.12
N ARG A 677 13.15 -30.12 -83.42
CA ARG A 677 12.15 -29.65 -82.45
C ARG A 677 11.98 -30.61 -81.27
N LYS A 678 11.98 -31.93 -81.51
CA LYS A 678 11.89 -32.95 -80.44
C LYS A 678 13.13 -32.93 -79.54
N VAL A 679 14.33 -32.83 -80.10
CA VAL A 679 15.60 -32.71 -79.35
C VAL A 679 15.67 -31.41 -78.55
N ALA A 680 15.23 -30.29 -79.12
CA ALA A 680 15.15 -29.01 -78.42
C ALA A 680 14.14 -29.05 -77.25
N ALA A 681 12.99 -29.69 -77.44
CA ALA A 681 12.00 -29.87 -76.38
C ALA A 681 12.52 -30.75 -75.22
N VAL A 682 13.21 -31.85 -75.51
CA VAL A 682 13.84 -32.70 -74.48
C VAL A 682 15.00 -31.99 -73.79
N SER A 683 15.83 -31.24 -74.53
CA SER A 683 16.93 -30.45 -73.94
C SER A 683 16.41 -29.35 -73.00
N LYS A 684 15.31 -28.68 -73.39
CA LYS A 684 14.61 -27.73 -72.51
C LYS A 684 14.14 -28.40 -71.22
N ARG A 685 13.56 -29.60 -71.29
CA ARG A 685 13.14 -30.38 -70.10
C ARG A 685 14.32 -30.80 -69.24
N ILE A 686 15.45 -31.22 -69.82
CA ILE A 686 16.69 -31.52 -69.09
C ILE A 686 17.17 -30.28 -68.33
N ALA A 687 17.16 -29.11 -68.98
CA ALA A 687 17.55 -27.86 -68.34
C ALA A 687 16.57 -27.46 -67.22
N GLU A 688 15.25 -27.60 -67.42
CA GLU A 688 14.24 -27.33 -66.39
C GLU A 688 14.39 -28.26 -65.17
N GLU A 689 14.49 -29.57 -65.39
CA GLU A 689 14.64 -30.57 -64.32
C GLU A 689 16.00 -30.48 -63.63
N GLY A 690 17.09 -30.22 -64.37
CA GLY A 690 18.42 -30.01 -63.81
C GLY A 690 18.50 -28.77 -62.91
N ASN A 691 17.81 -27.69 -63.28
CA ASN A 691 17.67 -26.51 -62.42
C ASN A 691 16.85 -26.82 -61.16
N ALA A 692 15.78 -27.63 -61.29
CA ALA A 692 15.02 -28.08 -60.14
C ALA A 692 15.87 -28.93 -59.18
N VAL A 693 16.71 -29.85 -59.68
CA VAL A 693 17.66 -30.63 -58.87
C VAL A 693 18.65 -29.72 -58.15
N ALA A 694 19.23 -28.74 -58.83
CA ALA A 694 20.17 -27.80 -58.21
C ALA A 694 19.53 -27.00 -57.06
N SER A 695 18.29 -26.50 -57.26
CA SER A 695 17.53 -25.80 -56.23
C SER A 695 17.17 -26.71 -55.05
N LEU A 696 16.79 -27.96 -55.30
CA LEU A 696 16.52 -28.93 -54.24
C LEU A 696 17.77 -29.27 -53.43
N LYS A 697 18.95 -29.36 -54.06
CA LYS A 697 20.23 -29.59 -53.38
C LYS A 697 20.62 -28.42 -52.47
N GLU A 698 20.41 -27.19 -52.91
CA GLU A 698 20.63 -25.99 -52.08
C GLU A 698 19.70 -25.99 -50.85
N ARG A 699 18.41 -26.28 -51.06
CA ARG A 699 17.45 -26.46 -49.95
C ARG A 699 17.85 -27.58 -49.00
N LEU A 700 18.35 -28.72 -49.52
CA LEU A 700 18.82 -29.83 -48.70
C LEU A 700 20.00 -29.44 -47.79
N VAL A 701 20.91 -28.58 -48.27
CA VAL A 701 22.03 -28.07 -47.46
C VAL A 701 21.51 -27.22 -46.30
N ASP A 702 20.55 -26.32 -46.55
CA ASP A 702 19.92 -25.55 -45.47
C ASP A 702 19.22 -26.46 -44.45
N CYS A 703 18.44 -27.43 -44.94
CA CYS A 703 17.74 -28.39 -44.08
C CYS A 703 18.69 -29.26 -43.24
N LYS A 704 19.88 -29.61 -43.75
CA LYS A 704 20.90 -30.34 -42.99
C LYS A 704 21.49 -29.52 -41.84
N GLY A 705 21.61 -28.20 -42.00
CA GLY A 705 22.07 -27.29 -40.95
C GLY A 705 21.03 -26.97 -39.87
N ALA A 706 19.74 -27.24 -40.15
CA ALA A 706 18.63 -26.82 -39.31
C ALA A 706 18.67 -27.42 -37.89
N ARG A 707 19.17 -28.65 -37.73
CA ARG A 707 19.25 -29.30 -36.41
C ARG A 707 20.11 -28.53 -35.41
N GLY A 708 21.31 -28.10 -35.82
CA GLY A 708 22.20 -27.33 -34.95
C GLY A 708 21.63 -25.95 -34.59
N ARG A 709 20.90 -25.32 -35.53
CA ARG A 709 20.20 -24.05 -35.26
C ARG A 709 19.05 -24.23 -34.27
N ALA A 710 18.25 -25.30 -34.43
CA ALA A 710 17.18 -25.64 -33.49
C ALA A 710 17.72 -25.87 -32.07
N GLU A 711 18.82 -26.61 -31.92
CA GLU A 711 19.47 -26.85 -30.62
C GLU A 711 19.93 -25.53 -29.96
N SER A 712 20.49 -24.59 -30.74
CA SER A 712 20.87 -23.26 -30.24
C SER A 712 19.65 -22.44 -29.79
N LEU A 713 18.57 -22.46 -30.57
CA LEU A 713 17.33 -21.74 -30.23
C LEU A 713 16.64 -22.33 -28.99
N VAL A 714 16.70 -23.66 -28.79
CA VAL A 714 16.19 -24.31 -27.58
C VAL A 714 16.96 -23.85 -26.34
N ALA A 715 18.28 -23.69 -26.44
CA ALA A 715 19.09 -23.13 -25.36
C ALA A 715 18.72 -21.67 -25.07
N GLU A 716 18.52 -20.85 -26.12
CA GLU A 716 18.08 -19.46 -25.99
C GLU A 716 16.69 -19.34 -25.34
N ARG A 717 15.75 -20.21 -25.72
CA ARG A 717 14.41 -20.29 -25.11
C ARG A 717 14.49 -20.60 -23.62
N LYS A 718 15.40 -21.51 -23.20
CA LYS A 718 15.62 -21.82 -21.78
C LYS A 718 16.03 -20.57 -20.99
N GLU A 719 16.95 -19.77 -21.54
CA GLU A 719 17.36 -18.51 -20.91
C GLU A 719 16.23 -17.48 -20.89
N GLY A 720 15.37 -17.44 -21.92
CA GLY A 720 14.17 -16.60 -21.92
C GLY A 720 13.19 -16.93 -20.79
N TYR A 721 12.96 -18.21 -20.50
CA TYR A 721 12.12 -18.61 -19.36
C TYR A 721 12.69 -18.12 -18.03
N ILE A 722 14.01 -18.18 -17.84
CA ILE A 722 14.66 -17.65 -16.63
C ILE A 722 14.36 -16.16 -16.48
N ARG A 723 14.51 -15.37 -17.56
CA ARG A 723 14.24 -13.92 -17.53
C ARG A 723 12.78 -13.58 -17.24
N VAL A 724 11.82 -14.36 -17.76
CA VAL A 724 10.39 -14.20 -17.42
C VAL A 724 10.16 -14.40 -15.92
N PHE A 725 10.70 -15.47 -15.34
CA PHE A 725 10.54 -15.75 -13.92
C PHE A 725 11.31 -14.76 -13.03
N ASP A 726 12.48 -14.28 -13.45
CA ASP A 726 13.21 -13.21 -12.74
C ASP A 726 12.37 -11.93 -12.66
N ALA A 727 11.73 -11.53 -13.77
CA ALA A 727 10.85 -10.37 -13.80
C ALA A 727 9.62 -10.56 -12.88
N LEU A 728 9.03 -11.76 -12.88
CA LEU A 728 7.89 -12.10 -12.02
C LEU A 728 8.27 -12.10 -10.53
N LEU A 729 9.44 -12.64 -10.16
CA LEU A 729 9.96 -12.61 -8.80
C LEU A 729 10.30 -11.19 -8.34
N ALA A 730 10.77 -10.34 -9.25
CA ALA A 730 11.00 -8.93 -8.96
C ALA A 730 9.68 -8.20 -8.66
N GLU A 731 8.61 -8.47 -9.43
CA GLU A 731 7.28 -7.95 -9.13
C GLU A 731 6.74 -8.45 -7.77
N GLU A 732 6.92 -9.74 -7.46
CA GLU A 732 6.61 -10.30 -6.14
C GLU A 732 7.36 -9.56 -5.01
N GLY A 733 8.64 -9.25 -5.22
CA GLY A 733 9.46 -8.47 -4.29
C GLY A 733 8.90 -7.07 -4.05
N VAL A 734 8.56 -6.35 -5.12
CA VAL A 734 7.96 -5.00 -5.03
C VAL A 734 6.65 -5.03 -4.25
N LEU A 735 5.77 -6.01 -4.50
CA LEU A 735 4.53 -6.15 -3.74
C LEU A 735 4.80 -6.42 -2.26
N ASN A 736 5.76 -7.29 -1.92
CA ASN A 736 6.11 -7.55 -0.53
C ASN A 736 6.61 -6.28 0.18
N GLU A 737 7.42 -5.46 -0.50
CA GLU A 737 7.91 -4.18 0.02
C GLU A 737 6.76 -3.18 0.25
N LEU A 738 5.85 -3.05 -0.71
CA LEU A 738 4.69 -2.17 -0.60
C LEU A 738 3.75 -2.57 0.55
N TYR A 739 3.60 -3.86 0.84
CA TYR A 739 2.72 -4.31 1.93
C TYR A 739 3.39 -4.23 3.32
N ALA A 740 4.71 -4.13 3.38
CA ALA A 740 5.48 -4.21 4.63
C ALA A 740 5.10 -3.16 5.69
N PRO A 741 4.85 -1.87 5.37
CA PRO A 741 4.48 -0.87 6.38
C PRO A 741 3.18 -1.21 7.13
N LEU A 742 2.17 -1.71 6.40
CA LEU A 742 0.91 -2.12 7.02
C LEU A 742 1.11 -3.34 7.94
N VAL A 743 1.89 -4.34 7.49
CA VAL A 743 2.17 -5.54 8.29
C VAL A 743 2.88 -5.18 9.60
N ARG A 744 3.85 -4.26 9.58
CA ARG A 744 4.50 -3.77 10.80
C ARG A 744 3.51 -3.11 11.76
N ARG A 745 2.66 -2.20 11.24
CA ARG A 745 1.62 -1.53 12.05
C ARG A 745 0.64 -2.51 12.69
N LEU A 746 0.21 -3.55 11.96
CA LEU A 746 -0.70 -4.56 12.49
C LEU A 746 -0.05 -5.42 13.58
N THR A 747 1.23 -5.75 13.39
CA THR A 747 2.01 -6.52 14.38
C THR A 747 2.23 -5.72 15.67
N GLU A 748 2.51 -4.42 15.57
CA GLU A 748 2.70 -3.51 16.70
C GLU A 748 1.41 -3.22 17.48
N ALA A 749 0.26 -3.15 16.81
CA ALA A 749 -1.03 -2.81 17.43
C ALA A 749 -1.55 -3.86 18.44
N GLY A 750 -1.09 -5.12 18.34
CA GLY A 750 -1.51 -6.21 19.21
C GLY A 750 -3.01 -6.57 19.12
N GLY A 751 -3.49 -7.38 20.07
CA GLY A 751 -4.92 -7.73 20.18
C GLY A 751 -5.51 -8.44 18.96
N THR A 752 -6.72 -8.04 18.55
CA THR A 752 -7.41 -8.62 17.37
C THR A 752 -6.76 -8.19 16.05
N LEU A 753 -6.16 -7.00 15.99
CA LEU A 753 -5.49 -6.49 14.78
C LEU A 753 -4.21 -7.27 14.48
N GLY A 754 -3.47 -7.70 15.51
CA GLY A 754 -2.30 -8.56 15.37
C GLY A 754 -2.60 -9.99 14.87
N LYS A 755 -3.87 -10.36 14.68
CA LYS A 755 -4.28 -11.64 14.07
C LYS A 755 -4.44 -11.56 12.56
N LEU A 756 -4.45 -10.36 11.99
CA LEU A 756 -4.56 -10.15 10.54
C LEU A 756 -3.18 -10.30 9.90
N SER A 757 -3.10 -11.09 8.82
CA SER A 757 -1.87 -11.29 8.04
C SER A 757 -2.13 -11.01 6.57
N PHE A 758 -1.19 -10.33 5.93
CA PHE A 758 -1.14 -10.12 4.48
C PHE A 758 0.03 -10.93 3.91
N SER A 759 -0.17 -11.53 2.75
CA SER A 759 0.87 -12.31 2.06
C SER A 759 0.76 -12.10 0.56
N VAL A 760 1.90 -11.92 -0.10
CA VAL A 760 2.02 -11.98 -1.55
C VAL A 760 2.30 -13.43 -1.93
N THR A 761 1.57 -13.98 -2.90
CA THR A 761 1.77 -15.37 -3.33
C THR A 761 1.62 -15.51 -4.84
N ARG A 762 2.41 -16.41 -5.43
CA ARG A 762 2.24 -16.83 -6.82
C ARG A 762 1.17 -17.92 -6.91
N VAL A 763 0.23 -17.72 -7.82
CA VAL A 763 -0.83 -18.69 -8.13
C VAL A 763 -0.56 -19.29 -9.50
N ALA A 764 -0.19 -20.57 -9.53
CA ALA A 764 -0.04 -21.33 -10.76
C ALA A 764 -1.36 -22.03 -11.10
N ASP A 765 -2.05 -21.59 -12.15
CA ASP A 765 -3.27 -22.25 -12.66
C ASP A 765 -2.93 -23.40 -13.60
N VAL A 766 -2.40 -24.48 -13.01
CA VAL A 766 -2.00 -25.70 -13.72
C VAL A 766 -3.17 -26.32 -14.49
N ARG A 767 -4.40 -26.13 -14.01
CA ARG A 767 -5.60 -26.68 -14.64
C ARG A 767 -5.88 -25.99 -15.97
N THR A 768 -5.88 -24.67 -15.99
CA THR A 768 -6.09 -23.90 -17.23
C THR A 768 -4.97 -24.17 -18.23
N TRP A 769 -3.72 -24.19 -17.77
CA TRP A 769 -2.55 -24.55 -18.58
C TRP A 769 -2.67 -25.95 -19.19
N ALA A 770 -3.00 -26.96 -18.39
CA ALA A 770 -3.12 -28.34 -18.85
C ALA A 770 -4.30 -28.51 -19.80
N LYS A 771 -5.43 -27.84 -19.53
CA LYS A 771 -6.60 -27.86 -20.40
C LYS A 771 -6.29 -27.33 -21.79
N GLN A 772 -5.56 -26.21 -21.90
CA GLN A 772 -5.11 -25.70 -23.22
C GLN A 772 -4.28 -26.75 -23.96
N GLY A 773 -3.36 -27.43 -23.27
CA GLY A 773 -2.60 -28.52 -23.86
C GLY A 773 -3.46 -29.71 -24.30
N GLU A 774 -4.36 -30.18 -23.43
CA GLU A 774 -5.25 -31.33 -23.67
C GLU A 774 -6.29 -31.06 -24.78
N ASP A 775 -6.79 -29.84 -24.90
CA ASP A 775 -7.78 -29.44 -25.90
C ASP A 775 -7.13 -29.21 -27.29
N GLU A 776 -5.92 -28.65 -27.34
CA GLU A 776 -5.32 -28.16 -28.59
C GLU A 776 -4.19 -29.07 -29.14
N LEU A 777 -3.53 -29.87 -28.29
CA LEU A 777 -2.23 -30.47 -28.62
C LEU A 777 -2.19 -32.00 -28.61
N PHE A 778 -3.15 -32.72 -28.01
CA PHE A 778 -3.04 -34.18 -27.81
C PHE A 778 -4.25 -35.00 -28.26
N ASP A 779 -3.97 -36.21 -28.76
CA ASP A 779 -4.95 -37.29 -28.82
C ASP A 779 -5.01 -38.05 -27.47
N LEU A 780 -6.03 -37.73 -26.68
CA LEU A 780 -6.24 -38.27 -25.32
C LEU A 780 -6.61 -39.76 -25.28
N ARG A 781 -6.69 -40.45 -26.42
CA ARG A 781 -7.15 -41.86 -26.50
C ARG A 781 -6.05 -42.88 -26.17
N GLY A 782 -4.77 -42.50 -26.07
CA GLY A 782 -3.69 -43.41 -25.66
C GLY A 782 -2.33 -42.74 -25.41
N GLY A 783 -1.39 -43.46 -24.79
CA GLY A 783 -0.08 -42.92 -24.34
C GLY A 783 -0.07 -42.58 -22.84
N PRO A 784 1.00 -41.97 -22.32
CA PRO A 784 1.12 -41.61 -20.90
C PRO A 784 0.14 -40.52 -20.44
N PHE A 785 -0.40 -39.73 -21.37
CA PHE A 785 -1.41 -38.69 -21.13
C PHE A 785 -2.82 -39.12 -21.57
N ARG A 786 -3.21 -40.35 -21.22
CA ARG A 786 -4.53 -40.88 -21.59
C ARG A 786 -5.62 -40.30 -20.67
N GLY A 787 -6.64 -39.71 -21.27
CA GLY A 787 -7.79 -39.12 -20.58
C GLY A 787 -7.56 -37.68 -20.11
N ILE A 788 -8.67 -36.94 -19.94
CA ILE A 788 -8.70 -35.55 -19.47
C ILE A 788 -8.13 -35.48 -18.04
N GLY A 789 -7.26 -34.50 -17.78
CA GLY A 789 -6.61 -34.25 -16.49
C GLY A 789 -5.34 -35.07 -16.23
N SER A 790 -4.83 -35.79 -17.23
CA SER A 790 -3.60 -36.57 -17.09
C SER A 790 -2.35 -35.68 -17.19
N LEU A 791 -2.38 -34.66 -18.06
CA LEU A 791 -1.33 -33.64 -18.13
C LEU A 791 -1.35 -32.76 -16.88
N GLU A 792 -2.54 -32.39 -16.42
CA GLU A 792 -2.72 -31.64 -15.16
C GLU A 792 -2.07 -32.37 -13.99
N ARG A 793 -2.24 -33.69 -13.90
CA ARG A 793 -1.66 -34.50 -12.83
C ARG A 793 -0.13 -34.48 -12.83
N GLU A 794 0.49 -34.78 -13.97
CA GLU A 794 1.96 -34.82 -14.07
C GLU A 794 2.57 -33.42 -13.86
N ALA A 795 1.91 -32.36 -14.34
CA ALA A 795 2.38 -30.99 -14.11
C ALA A 795 2.19 -30.55 -12.65
N ASN A 796 1.11 -30.98 -11.98
CA ASN A 796 0.96 -30.76 -10.55
C ASN A 796 2.08 -31.45 -9.74
N GLU A 797 2.51 -32.64 -10.15
CA GLU A 797 3.57 -33.40 -9.49
C GLU A 797 4.97 -32.80 -9.74
N MET A 798 5.25 -32.33 -10.95
CA MET A 798 6.62 -31.96 -11.37
C MET A 798 6.88 -30.45 -11.46
N LEU A 799 5.85 -29.62 -11.67
CA LEU A 799 6.03 -28.19 -12.02
C LEU A 799 5.41 -27.24 -10.98
N ARG A 800 4.30 -27.62 -10.34
CA ARG A 800 3.51 -26.71 -9.50
C ARG A 800 4.31 -26.08 -8.36
N ASP A 801 5.07 -26.86 -7.62
CA ASP A 801 5.83 -26.34 -6.47
C ASP A 801 6.93 -25.37 -6.93
N ALA A 802 7.62 -25.70 -8.02
CA ALA A 802 8.60 -24.81 -8.63
C ALA A 802 7.95 -23.49 -9.09
N TRP A 803 6.79 -23.54 -9.76
CA TRP A 803 6.08 -22.33 -10.20
C TRP A 803 5.56 -21.46 -9.04
N ARG A 804 5.10 -22.08 -7.95
CA ARG A 804 4.53 -21.35 -6.81
C ARG A 804 5.56 -20.77 -5.86
N THR A 805 6.68 -21.47 -5.64
CA THR A 805 7.65 -21.08 -4.60
C THR A 805 9.12 -21.12 -5.03
N GLY A 806 9.44 -21.71 -6.19
CA GLY A 806 10.80 -21.80 -6.70
C GLY A 806 11.34 -20.48 -7.24
N ASP A 807 12.67 -20.37 -7.32
CA ASP A 807 13.34 -19.29 -8.06
C ASP A 807 13.38 -19.60 -9.57
N SER A 808 13.88 -18.67 -10.38
CA SER A 808 13.93 -18.81 -11.84
C SER A 808 14.74 -20.03 -12.31
N LYS A 809 15.79 -20.42 -11.56
CA LYS A 809 16.61 -21.61 -11.85
C LYS A 809 15.86 -22.90 -11.54
N ALA A 810 15.25 -22.99 -10.37
CA ALA A 810 14.45 -24.14 -9.96
C ALA A 810 13.29 -24.39 -10.94
N VAL A 811 12.64 -23.33 -11.41
CA VAL A 811 11.59 -23.43 -12.44
C VAL A 811 12.17 -23.94 -13.76
N SER A 812 13.28 -23.38 -14.23
CA SER A 812 13.92 -23.80 -15.48
C SER A 812 14.35 -25.27 -15.44
N GLU A 813 14.89 -25.73 -14.31
CA GLU A 813 15.27 -27.13 -14.09
C GLU A 813 14.06 -28.07 -14.02
N ALA A 814 12.98 -27.68 -13.34
CA ALA A 814 11.74 -28.44 -13.29
C ALA A 814 11.13 -28.59 -14.69
N MET A 815 11.08 -27.50 -15.47
CA MET A 815 10.61 -27.53 -16.86
C MET A 815 11.51 -28.37 -17.76
N ALA A 816 12.84 -28.30 -17.59
CA ALA A 816 13.77 -29.13 -18.35
C ALA A 816 13.59 -30.62 -18.03
N THR A 817 13.39 -30.97 -16.76
CA THR A 817 13.14 -32.34 -16.30
C THR A 817 11.81 -32.86 -16.84
N PHE A 818 10.77 -32.04 -16.79
CA PHE A 818 9.45 -32.37 -17.35
C PHE A 818 9.53 -32.64 -18.86
N ARG A 819 10.19 -31.76 -19.63
CA ARG A 819 10.40 -31.98 -21.07
C ARG A 819 11.23 -33.23 -21.32
N GLY A 820 12.37 -33.41 -20.63
CA GLY A 820 13.21 -34.59 -20.80
C GLY A 820 12.48 -35.92 -20.57
N LYS A 821 11.54 -35.96 -19.61
CA LYS A 821 10.73 -37.15 -19.30
C LYS A 821 9.60 -37.38 -20.32
N HIS A 822 8.99 -36.31 -20.83
CA HIS A 822 7.71 -36.42 -21.55
C HIS A 822 7.74 -36.02 -23.04
N GLU A 823 8.75 -35.31 -23.52
CA GLU A 823 8.82 -34.71 -24.87
C GLU A 823 8.55 -35.72 -26.00
N ALA A 824 9.19 -36.90 -25.95
CA ALA A 824 8.98 -37.93 -26.97
C ALA A 824 7.52 -38.41 -27.04
N ALA A 825 6.88 -38.58 -25.88
CA ALA A 825 5.49 -39.01 -25.79
C ALA A 825 4.50 -37.90 -26.20
N LEU A 826 4.82 -36.64 -25.86
CA LEU A 826 4.05 -35.46 -26.24
C LEU A 826 4.05 -35.30 -27.78
N LEU A 827 5.19 -35.54 -28.45
CA LEU A 827 5.32 -35.46 -29.90
C LEU A 827 4.67 -36.64 -30.65
N GLU A 828 4.56 -37.82 -30.03
CA GLU A 828 3.96 -39.00 -30.67
C GLU A 828 2.43 -38.89 -30.84
N LYS A 829 1.76 -38.14 -29.96
CA LYS A 829 0.29 -38.06 -29.88
C LYS A 829 -0.30 -36.73 -30.35
N ALA A 830 0.50 -35.88 -30.99
CA ALA A 830 -0.02 -34.66 -31.60
C ALA A 830 -1.06 -34.99 -32.70
N PRO A 831 -2.18 -34.25 -32.84
CA PRO A 831 -3.30 -34.57 -33.72
C PRO A 831 -3.00 -34.45 -35.23
N TYR A 832 -1.74 -34.27 -35.62
CA TYR A 832 -1.32 -34.08 -37.01
C TYR A 832 -0.65 -35.35 -37.56
N PRO A 833 -1.15 -35.95 -38.66
CA PRO A 833 -0.58 -37.17 -39.23
C PRO A 833 0.88 -36.98 -39.65
N ARG A 834 1.73 -37.99 -39.39
CA ARG A 834 3.15 -38.03 -39.81
C ARG A 834 3.39 -37.91 -41.33
N SER A 835 2.35 -37.99 -42.17
CA SER A 835 2.47 -38.23 -43.61
C SER A 835 1.71 -37.25 -44.52
N ASP A 836 1.10 -36.18 -44.00
CA ASP A 836 0.23 -35.32 -44.82
C ASP A 836 0.97 -34.09 -45.36
N HIS A 837 1.76 -34.29 -46.43
CA HIS A 837 2.54 -33.25 -47.11
C HIS A 837 1.72 -32.39 -48.09
N ASN A 838 0.38 -32.50 -48.12
CA ASN A 838 -0.41 -32.02 -49.27
C ASN A 838 -1.74 -31.32 -48.93
N LYS A 839 -1.78 -30.46 -47.90
CA LYS A 839 -2.85 -29.44 -47.76
C LYS A 839 -2.28 -28.02 -47.79
N PRO A 840 -2.98 -27.08 -48.45
CA PRO A 840 -2.61 -25.67 -48.41
C PRO A 840 -2.74 -25.15 -46.97
N ARG A 841 -1.74 -24.35 -46.59
CA ARG A 841 -1.65 -23.56 -45.37
C ARG A 841 -2.98 -22.87 -45.06
N CYS A 842 -3.43 -22.97 -43.82
CA CYS A 842 -4.49 -22.09 -43.33
C CYS A 842 -3.87 -20.71 -43.07
N GLU A 843 -4.12 -19.74 -43.94
CA GLU A 843 -3.65 -18.35 -43.84
C GLU A 843 -4.35 -17.53 -42.74
N THR A 844 -4.95 -18.15 -41.73
CA THR A 844 -5.67 -17.41 -40.66
C THR A 844 -5.29 -17.80 -39.23
N THR A 845 -4.39 -18.77 -39.03
CA THR A 845 -3.77 -19.05 -37.73
C THR A 845 -2.33 -19.51 -37.95
N GLY A 846 -1.38 -18.60 -37.73
CA GLY A 846 0.04 -18.89 -37.89
C GLY A 846 0.55 -19.95 -36.90
N GLY A 847 1.41 -20.83 -37.39
CA GLY A 847 2.31 -21.66 -36.58
C GLY A 847 1.88 -23.12 -36.46
N SER A 848 2.73 -24.01 -37.00
CA SER A 848 2.71 -25.45 -36.76
C SER A 848 2.68 -25.75 -35.26
N VAL A 849 1.69 -26.51 -34.83
CA VAL A 849 1.56 -26.98 -33.46
C VAL A 849 2.59 -28.08 -33.21
N THR A 850 3.73 -27.72 -32.61
CA THR A 850 4.63 -28.66 -31.92
C THR A 850 4.38 -28.57 -30.41
N ALA A 851 4.75 -29.61 -29.66
CA ALA A 851 4.69 -29.71 -28.19
C ALA A 851 5.51 -28.63 -27.42
N GLU A 852 5.90 -27.56 -28.11
CA GLU A 852 6.77 -26.48 -27.66
C GLU A 852 5.99 -25.25 -27.17
N ARG A 853 4.70 -25.10 -27.50
CA ARG A 853 3.84 -24.04 -26.94
C ARG A 853 3.47 -24.24 -25.47
N ILE A 854 3.71 -25.43 -24.93
CA ILE A 854 3.34 -25.82 -23.56
C ILE A 854 4.19 -25.08 -22.51
N GLY A 855 5.37 -24.55 -22.87
CA GLY A 855 6.17 -23.77 -21.93
C GLY A 855 5.70 -22.32 -21.74
N ASN A 856 4.83 -21.78 -22.61
CA ASN A 856 4.58 -20.33 -22.71
C ASN A 856 3.26 -19.84 -22.08
N THR A 857 2.47 -20.69 -21.44
CA THR A 857 1.18 -20.30 -20.84
C THR A 857 1.06 -20.63 -19.35
N GLY A 858 2.19 -20.91 -18.69
CA GLY A 858 2.26 -21.17 -17.24
C GLY A 858 2.53 -19.92 -16.44
#